data_AF-A0A0C4EX72-F1
#
_entry.id   AF-A0A0C4EX72-F1
#
_cell.length_a   1.000
_cell.length_b   1.000
_cell.length_c   1.000
_cell.angle_alpha   90.00
_cell.angle_beta   90.00
_cell.angle_gamma   90.00
#
_symmetry.space_group_name_H-M   'P 1'
#
loop_
_entity.id
_entity.type
_entity.pdbx_description
1 polymer ?
#
loop_
_entity_poly.entity_id
_entity_poly.type
_entity_poly.pdbx_seq_one_letter_code
_entity_poly.pdbx_strand_id
1 'polypeptide(L)'
;MVSSPSASSTREGLHRRNMKPETQSQFIRRLRRSTPSESSSSSNTNPNGGKSKKPPPNASDFYVPSLPGQPKDSQLILYAGHLSFSPPESTIEPEKDSYGFFFLNKARHIANRPVLLVWLNGGPGCSSFDGSLMEVGPLRMVLKGEGALKEVDAAWNEYANMLFIDQPTGTGYSYGPKPNYVHELDVSSANLVNLLARFYKIFPEYQKMDLYICGESFAGQYIPYLGPSQAILDTNIISAPLKGIMIGNGWVDPINQYLAYPDFAFKVGLVNPSSKAAEQVKAEHKKCTEWIESNNTTTPIHIEACEGILGTITDSTVQTVNSQKMCLNMYDVRLVDTYPACGLTWPPDLADITPYLSRTDVKKALHAQDHSADWVECEAKVGNNFWAKTSQPSITLFPKLLDKIKILLFSGDQDLICCHTGTERMIDHLTWGGHQGWIDKASNQQWKVNGSYAGLWREERNLTYVLVANASHMAPYDVPYVTQDMLVRFLEIDVMTAAGPAAQITSRIGKESATTVNRVLLNETKLAQGGAGTGLAATKGPVHDENYYNASSAMVFLGLVGLVVGLIFFVRRRLRRNGQGDFAHLPEENEIILKHHPSSPPTPARRPVREAQFQPVPTDDLDDHLHPNLPSNNTSYQDLPR
;
A
#
# COMPACT_ATOMS: atom_id res chain seq x y z
N MET A 1 -8.93 -74.65 20.17
CA MET A 1 -7.60 -75.26 20.40
C MET A 1 -6.55 -74.26 19.98
N VAL A 2 -5.76 -73.79 20.96
CA VAL A 2 -4.32 -73.39 20.91
C VAL A 2 -3.94 -72.26 19.93
N SER A 3 -3.33 -71.12 20.27
CA SER A 3 -2.77 -70.55 21.51
C SER A 3 -2.33 -69.09 21.30
N SER A 4 -2.54 -68.21 22.28
CA SER A 4 -1.68 -67.02 22.53
C SER A 4 -0.39 -67.46 23.27
N PRO A 5 0.70 -66.65 23.35
CA PRO A 5 0.76 -65.58 24.39
C PRO A 5 1.66 -64.34 24.10
N SER A 6 1.32 -63.25 24.83
CA SER A 6 2.16 -62.19 25.47
C SER A 6 3.22 -61.40 24.64
N ALA A 7 3.56 -60.12 24.89
CA ALA A 7 3.59 -59.36 26.13
C ALA A 7 3.74 -57.82 25.92
N SER A 8 3.46 -57.11 27.02
CA SER A 8 3.98 -55.81 27.48
C SER A 8 3.22 -54.53 27.13
N SER A 9 2.38 -54.15 28.10
CA SER A 9 1.94 -52.78 28.33
C SER A 9 3.03 -52.00 29.09
N THR A 10 3.36 -50.81 28.62
CA THR A 10 3.83 -49.72 29.48
C THR A 10 2.87 -48.55 29.32
N ARG A 11 2.20 -48.23 30.42
CA ARG A 11 1.40 -47.02 30.59
C ARG A 11 2.35 -45.83 30.72
N GLU A 12 2.32 -44.90 29.79
CA GLU A 12 2.65 -43.50 30.07
C GLU A 12 1.36 -42.69 29.96
N GLY A 13 0.84 -42.27 31.11
CA GLY A 13 -0.28 -41.35 31.19
C GLY A 13 0.19 -39.95 30.86
N LEU A 14 -0.08 -39.48 29.63
CA LEU A 14 -0.11 -38.05 29.36
C LEU A 14 -1.40 -37.47 29.97
N HIS A 15 -1.25 -36.79 31.11
CA HIS A 15 -2.19 -35.76 31.54
C HIS A 15 -2.28 -34.68 30.45
N ARG A 16 -3.25 -34.79 29.55
CA ARG A 16 -3.74 -33.65 28.77
C ARG A 16 -4.38 -32.67 29.75
N ARG A 17 -3.62 -31.65 30.19
CA ARG A 17 -4.22 -30.44 30.72
C ARG A 17 -4.97 -29.79 29.56
N ASN A 18 -6.30 -29.87 29.60
CA ASN A 18 -7.16 -28.99 28.83
C ASN A 18 -6.87 -27.54 29.25
N MET A 19 -5.98 -26.86 28.52
CA MET A 19 -5.95 -25.41 28.56
C MET A 19 -7.17 -24.92 27.78
N LYS A 20 -8.13 -24.34 28.49
CA LYS A 20 -9.20 -23.57 27.87
C LYS A 20 -8.57 -22.41 27.08
N PRO A 21 -9.10 -22.05 25.91
CA PRO A 21 -8.64 -20.85 25.20
C PRO A 21 -8.78 -19.63 26.12
N GLU A 22 -7.72 -18.83 26.23
CA GLU A 22 -7.74 -17.61 27.03
C GLU A 22 -8.81 -16.67 26.45
N THR A 23 -9.68 -16.15 27.33
CA THR A 23 -10.65 -15.13 26.92
C THR A 23 -9.93 -13.79 26.73
N GLN A 24 -10.43 -12.93 25.83
CA GLN A 24 -9.94 -11.55 25.63
C GLN A 24 -9.76 -10.79 26.97
N SER A 25 -10.60 -11.10 27.97
CA SER A 25 -10.52 -10.57 29.34
C SER A 25 -9.28 -11.02 30.13
N GLN A 26 -8.81 -12.25 29.96
CA GLN A 26 -7.58 -12.76 30.59
C GLN A 26 -6.32 -12.17 29.95
N PHE A 27 -6.34 -11.96 28.63
CA PHE A 27 -5.31 -11.23 27.90
C PHE A 27 -5.22 -9.76 28.35
N ILE A 28 -6.36 -9.05 28.47
CA ILE A 28 -6.45 -7.69 29.05
C ILE A 28 -5.82 -7.61 30.45
N ARG A 29 -5.94 -8.69 31.25
CA ARG A 29 -5.43 -8.73 32.61
C ARG A 29 -3.91 -8.92 32.70
N ARG A 30 -3.26 -9.53 31.71
CA ARG A 30 -1.79 -9.66 31.67
C ARG A 30 -1.09 -8.34 31.32
N LEU A 31 -1.63 -7.60 30.35
CA LEU A 31 -1.06 -6.31 29.94
C LEU A 31 -1.27 -5.19 30.98
N ARG A 32 -2.33 -5.26 31.78
CA ARG A 32 -2.49 -4.36 32.94
C ARG A 32 -1.53 -4.63 34.10
N ARG A 33 -0.94 -5.83 34.18
CA ARG A 33 0.00 -6.18 35.26
C ARG A 33 1.42 -5.68 35.01
N SER A 34 1.74 -5.16 33.83
CA SER A 34 3.04 -4.60 33.47
C SER A 34 3.17 -3.08 33.67
N THR A 35 2.17 -2.41 34.24
CA THR A 35 2.23 -0.98 34.60
C THR A 35 2.33 -0.80 36.12
N PRO A 36 3.44 -0.28 36.67
CA PRO A 36 3.45 0.18 38.06
C PRO A 36 2.78 1.55 38.18
N SER A 37 2.01 1.73 39.24
CA SER A 37 1.52 3.04 39.71
C SER A 37 2.69 3.94 40.12
N GLU A 38 2.60 5.23 39.78
CA GLU A 38 3.53 6.25 40.23
C GLU A 38 3.67 6.28 41.76
N SER A 39 4.88 6.08 42.26
CA SER A 39 5.30 6.62 43.55
C SER A 39 6.76 7.02 43.48
N SER A 40 7.01 8.31 43.68
CA SER A 40 8.31 8.95 43.78
C SER A 40 9.11 8.46 44.99
N SER A 41 10.38 8.09 44.78
CA SER A 41 11.44 8.38 45.76
C SER A 41 12.83 8.27 45.12
N SER A 42 13.59 9.35 45.24
CA SER A 42 15.00 9.48 44.89
C SER A 42 15.90 8.63 45.78
N SER A 43 16.88 7.93 45.19
CA SER A 43 18.19 7.75 45.83
C SER A 43 19.26 7.39 44.79
N ASN A 44 20.17 8.33 44.56
CA ASN A 44 21.48 8.10 43.95
C ASN A 44 22.32 7.20 44.84
N THR A 45 22.93 6.15 44.27
CA THR A 45 24.38 5.83 44.35
C THR A 45 24.63 4.42 43.79
N ASN A 46 25.46 4.30 42.74
CA ASN A 46 26.66 3.47 42.81
C ASN A 46 27.62 3.75 41.63
N PRO A 47 28.93 3.89 41.86
CA PRO A 47 29.94 3.99 40.83
C PRO A 47 30.51 2.59 40.52
N ASN A 48 30.33 2.09 39.30
CA ASN A 48 31.24 1.11 38.68
C ASN A 48 30.82 0.80 37.23
N GLY A 49 31.67 1.17 36.27
CA GLY A 49 31.93 0.40 35.04
C GLY A 49 30.78 0.11 34.07
N GLY A 50 29.72 0.93 34.01
CA GLY A 50 28.67 0.75 33.01
C GLY A 50 29.14 1.14 31.60
N LYS A 51 29.11 0.20 30.65
CA LYS A 51 29.08 0.53 29.21
C LYS A 51 28.06 1.65 29.01
N SER A 52 28.46 2.80 28.48
CA SER A 52 27.52 3.91 28.28
C SER A 52 26.35 3.39 27.45
N LYS A 53 25.14 3.34 28.03
CA LYS A 53 23.94 3.03 27.26
C LYS A 53 23.90 4.03 26.11
N LYS A 54 23.97 3.52 24.87
CA LYS A 54 23.84 4.36 23.67
C LYS A 54 22.56 5.19 23.84
N PRO A 55 22.59 6.52 23.61
CA PRO A 55 21.39 7.32 23.72
C PRO A 55 20.28 6.73 22.83
N PRO A 56 19.00 6.85 23.21
CA PRO A 56 17.91 6.39 22.38
C PRO A 56 18.00 7.06 21.01
N PRO A 57 17.66 6.34 19.92
CA PRO A 57 17.73 6.91 18.59
C PRO A 57 16.74 8.06 18.46
N ASN A 58 17.10 9.04 17.63
CA ASN A 58 16.26 10.19 17.30
C ASN A 58 15.87 10.15 15.81
N ALA A 59 14.94 11.00 15.39
CA ALA A 59 14.42 10.99 14.02
C ALA A 59 15.51 11.13 12.93
N SER A 60 16.60 11.86 13.18
CA SER A 60 17.68 12.05 12.19
C SER A 60 18.49 10.78 11.95
N ASP A 61 18.52 9.83 12.90
CA ASP A 61 19.19 8.54 12.74
C ASP A 61 18.51 7.67 11.68
N PHE A 62 17.25 7.97 11.35
CA PHE A 62 16.44 7.23 10.36
C PHE A 62 16.29 7.98 9.03
N TYR A 63 16.83 9.19 8.89
CA TYR A 63 16.65 9.98 7.68
C TYR A 63 17.31 9.30 6.47
N VAL A 64 16.59 9.24 5.35
CA VAL A 64 17.06 8.68 4.07
C VAL A 64 17.25 9.85 3.09
N PRO A 65 18.50 10.28 2.82
CA PRO A 65 18.75 11.43 1.95
C PRO A 65 18.25 11.23 0.51
N SER A 66 18.44 10.03 -0.02
CA SER A 66 17.97 9.61 -1.33
C SER A 66 18.17 8.09 -1.47
N LEU A 67 17.30 7.43 -2.23
CA LEU A 67 17.52 6.06 -2.67
C LEU A 67 18.40 6.02 -3.93
N PRO A 68 19.26 4.99 -4.11
CA PRO A 68 19.93 4.77 -5.39
C PRO A 68 18.94 4.73 -6.55
N GLY A 69 19.18 5.49 -7.62
CA GLY A 69 18.27 5.56 -8.77
C GLY A 69 17.09 6.52 -8.60
N GLN A 70 16.90 7.16 -7.44
CA GLN A 70 15.91 8.23 -7.25
C GLN A 70 16.23 9.45 -8.12
N PRO A 71 15.23 10.14 -8.70
CA PRO A 71 15.44 11.39 -9.44
C PRO A 71 16.20 12.44 -8.61
N LYS A 72 17.16 13.14 -9.23
CA LYS A 72 18.05 14.08 -8.53
C LYS A 72 17.34 15.34 -8.02
N ASP A 73 16.24 15.70 -8.66
CA ASP A 73 15.38 16.84 -8.36
C ASP A 73 14.25 16.49 -7.37
N SER A 74 14.16 15.22 -6.97
CA SER A 74 13.18 14.74 -6.00
C SER A 74 13.21 15.56 -4.70
N GLN A 75 12.02 15.93 -4.23
CA GLN A 75 11.83 16.67 -2.98
C GLN A 75 11.22 15.79 -1.88
N LEU A 76 11.27 14.46 -2.05
CA LEU A 76 10.73 13.52 -1.07
C LEU A 76 11.52 13.58 0.24
N ILE A 77 10.79 13.57 1.35
CA ILE A 77 11.38 13.44 2.69
C ILE A 77 11.06 12.05 3.20
N LEU A 78 12.12 11.25 3.35
CA LEU A 78 12.06 9.81 3.59
C LEU A 78 12.75 9.47 4.92
N TYR A 79 12.17 8.54 5.68
CA TYR A 79 12.81 7.94 6.86
C TYR A 79 12.61 6.43 6.84
N ALA A 80 13.63 5.66 7.21
CA ALA A 80 13.56 4.21 7.21
C ALA A 80 14.43 3.61 8.31
N GLY A 81 14.08 2.40 8.72
CA GLY A 81 14.95 1.58 9.57
C GLY A 81 14.16 0.63 10.45
N HIS A 82 14.84 0.08 11.45
CA HIS A 82 14.32 -0.97 12.31
C HIS A 82 13.89 -0.45 13.67
N LEU A 83 12.73 -0.91 14.14
CA LEU A 83 12.23 -0.72 15.49
C LEU A 83 11.84 -2.06 16.12
N SER A 84 12.18 -2.24 17.39
CA SER A 84 11.86 -3.46 18.13
C SER A 84 10.35 -3.69 18.24
N PHE A 85 9.89 -4.92 17.96
CA PHE A 85 8.54 -5.39 18.20
C PHE A 85 8.28 -5.69 19.68
N SER A 86 9.33 -5.79 20.50
CA SER A 86 9.19 -5.96 21.94
C SER A 86 8.65 -4.68 22.63
N PRO A 87 7.94 -4.82 23.75
CA PRO A 87 7.43 -3.69 24.53
C PRO A 87 8.53 -2.66 24.84
N PRO A 88 8.22 -1.34 24.88
CA PRO A 88 9.23 -0.29 25.12
C PRO A 88 10.12 -0.49 26.35
N GLU A 89 9.58 -1.10 27.41
CA GLU A 89 10.28 -1.39 28.68
C GLU A 89 11.01 -2.76 28.68
N SER A 90 11.00 -3.48 27.55
CA SER A 90 11.60 -4.80 27.43
C SER A 90 13.11 -4.77 27.69
N THR A 91 13.58 -5.76 28.43
CA THR A 91 15.02 -6.02 28.68
C THR A 91 15.53 -7.20 27.86
N ILE A 92 14.81 -7.59 26.79
CA ILE A 92 15.25 -8.68 25.90
C ILE A 92 16.55 -8.24 25.22
N GLU A 93 17.53 -9.13 25.21
CA GLU A 93 18.82 -8.89 24.55
C GLU A 93 18.60 -8.71 23.03
N PRO A 94 19.29 -7.76 22.37
CA PRO A 94 19.05 -7.44 20.97
C PRO A 94 19.07 -8.65 20.02
N GLU A 95 19.97 -9.61 20.23
CA GLU A 95 20.10 -10.82 19.40
C GLU A 95 18.95 -11.83 19.57
N LYS A 96 18.13 -11.67 20.61
CA LYS A 96 16.93 -12.49 20.88
C LYS A 96 15.64 -11.76 20.53
N ASP A 97 15.73 -10.47 20.21
CA ASP A 97 14.57 -9.63 19.90
C ASP A 97 14.15 -9.80 18.44
N SER A 98 13.00 -9.23 18.08
CA SER A 98 12.50 -9.13 16.72
C SER A 98 12.23 -7.68 16.40
N TYR A 99 12.56 -7.29 15.18
CA TYR A 99 12.51 -5.91 14.72
C TYR A 99 11.64 -5.82 13.48
N GLY A 100 10.71 -4.87 13.52
CA GLY A 100 9.96 -4.44 12.36
C GLY A 100 10.72 -3.37 11.60
N PHE A 101 10.75 -3.48 10.29
CA PHE A 101 11.21 -2.44 9.39
C PHE A 101 10.06 -1.49 9.06
N PHE A 102 10.32 -0.18 9.15
CA PHE A 102 9.37 0.85 8.72
C PHE A 102 9.99 1.72 7.63
N PHE A 103 9.12 2.23 6.75
CA PHE A 103 9.47 3.23 5.75
C PHE A 103 8.42 4.34 5.75
N LEU A 104 8.84 5.55 6.09
CA LEU A 104 8.01 6.74 6.25
C LEU A 104 8.28 7.70 5.10
N ASN A 105 7.23 8.02 4.36
CA ASN A 105 7.22 9.02 3.30
C ASN A 105 6.36 10.19 3.77
N LYS A 106 6.96 11.38 3.94
CA LYS A 106 6.20 12.56 4.37
C LYS A 106 5.25 13.04 3.26
N ALA A 107 4.18 13.69 3.70
CA ALA A 107 3.25 14.38 2.80
C ALA A 107 3.99 15.46 1.99
N ARG A 108 3.76 15.52 0.67
CA ARG A 108 4.29 16.59 -0.20
C ARG A 108 3.54 17.90 0.03
N HIS A 109 2.23 17.81 0.26
CA HIS A 109 1.36 18.92 0.53
C HIS A 109 0.57 18.67 1.82
N ILE A 110 0.48 19.70 2.65
CA ILE A 110 -0.45 19.72 3.78
C ILE A 110 -1.70 20.46 3.30
N ALA A 111 -2.81 19.74 3.22
CA ALA A 111 -4.11 20.32 2.88
C ALA A 111 -4.74 20.98 4.12
N ASN A 112 -6.02 20.73 4.39
CA ASN A 112 -6.73 21.29 5.54
C ASN A 112 -6.24 20.77 6.91
N ARG A 113 -5.64 19.57 6.98
CA ARG A 113 -5.12 18.99 8.23
C ARG A 113 -4.04 17.93 7.97
N PRO A 114 -3.14 17.66 8.94
CA PRO A 114 -2.15 16.61 8.80
C PRO A 114 -2.74 15.22 9.08
N VAL A 115 -2.40 14.24 8.24
CA VAL A 115 -2.84 12.84 8.34
C VAL A 115 -1.63 11.92 8.39
N LEU A 116 -1.70 10.88 9.23
CA LEU A 116 -0.80 9.72 9.19
C LEU A 116 -1.60 8.50 8.70
N LEU A 117 -1.16 7.90 7.60
CA LEU A 117 -1.63 6.63 7.07
C LEU A 117 -0.59 5.56 7.37
N VAL A 118 -0.99 4.50 8.07
CA VAL A 118 -0.21 3.27 8.16
C VAL A 118 -0.63 2.35 7.02
N TRP A 119 0.32 1.80 6.26
CA TRP A 119 0.04 0.84 5.19
C TRP A 119 0.64 -0.53 5.52
N LEU A 120 -0.17 -1.58 5.35
CA LEU A 120 0.19 -2.98 5.57
C LEU A 120 -0.19 -3.83 4.33
N ASN A 121 0.78 -4.47 3.68
CA ASN A 121 0.47 -5.55 2.74
C ASN A 121 0.15 -6.87 3.49
N GLY A 122 -0.34 -7.86 2.75
CA GLY A 122 -0.89 -9.10 3.28
C GLY A 122 0.06 -10.30 3.24
N GLY A 123 -0.29 -11.29 2.42
CA GLY A 123 0.33 -12.63 2.39
C GLY A 123 -0.54 -13.68 3.08
N PRO A 124 -0.25 -14.11 4.33
CA PRO A 124 0.68 -13.53 5.31
C PRO A 124 2.15 -13.58 4.92
N GLY A 125 2.86 -12.49 5.23
CA GLY A 125 4.31 -12.43 5.13
C GLY A 125 4.87 -11.72 3.89
N CYS A 126 4.01 -10.98 3.18
CA CYS A 126 4.40 -10.11 2.06
C CYS A 126 4.81 -8.73 2.55
N SER A 127 5.85 -8.17 1.94
CA SER A 127 6.47 -6.91 2.32
C SER A 127 5.57 -5.72 2.00
N SER A 128 5.56 -4.72 2.87
CA SER A 128 4.91 -3.43 2.58
C SER A 128 5.68 -2.57 1.58
N PHE A 129 6.79 -3.09 1.03
CA PHE A 129 7.42 -2.51 -0.14
C PHE A 129 6.56 -2.63 -1.39
N ASP A 130 5.65 -3.60 -1.48
CA ASP A 130 4.66 -3.69 -2.56
C ASP A 130 3.82 -2.42 -2.59
N GLY A 131 3.25 -2.07 -1.44
CA GLY A 131 2.57 -0.80 -1.22
C GLY A 131 3.42 0.42 -1.59
N SER A 132 4.68 0.43 -1.18
CA SER A 132 5.53 1.63 -1.29
C SER A 132 6.14 1.85 -2.69
N LEU A 133 6.45 0.78 -3.42
CA LEU A 133 7.19 0.81 -4.69
C LEU A 133 6.41 0.25 -5.88
N MET A 134 5.21 -0.30 -5.68
CA MET A 134 4.32 -0.78 -6.75
C MET A 134 2.95 -0.11 -6.74
N GLU A 135 2.42 0.27 -5.57
CA GLU A 135 0.99 0.60 -5.46
C GLU A 135 0.66 2.06 -5.08
N VAL A 136 0.96 2.49 -3.86
CA VAL A 136 0.46 3.75 -3.27
C VAL A 136 1.56 4.74 -2.91
N GLY A 137 2.83 4.30 -2.85
CA GLY A 137 3.95 5.17 -2.53
C GLY A 137 4.39 6.10 -3.68
N PRO A 138 5.30 7.05 -3.40
CA PRO A 138 5.73 8.08 -4.36
C PRO A 138 6.67 7.58 -5.46
N LEU A 139 7.32 6.43 -5.29
CA LEU A 139 8.36 5.95 -6.19
C LEU A 139 7.92 4.65 -6.87
N ARG A 140 8.31 4.47 -8.13
CA ARG A 140 8.17 3.21 -8.89
C ARG A 140 9.49 2.86 -9.54
N MET A 141 9.69 1.56 -9.77
CA MET A 141 10.76 1.12 -10.66
C MET A 141 10.49 1.60 -12.09
N VAL A 142 11.56 1.96 -12.79
CA VAL A 142 11.55 2.00 -14.25
C VAL A 142 11.85 0.58 -14.70
N LEU A 143 10.87 -0.08 -15.34
CA LEU A 143 11.03 -1.45 -15.82
C LEU A 143 12.23 -1.57 -16.75
N LYS A 144 13.10 -2.54 -16.50
CA LYS A 144 14.39 -2.73 -17.19
C LYS A 144 15.28 -1.49 -17.18
N GLY A 145 15.10 -0.59 -16.20
CA GLY A 145 15.82 0.67 -16.06
C GLY A 145 17.09 0.58 -15.22
N GLU A 146 17.65 -0.62 -15.04
CA GLU A 146 18.90 -0.86 -14.30
C GLU A 146 18.92 -0.28 -12.87
N GLY A 147 17.77 -0.34 -12.19
CA GLY A 147 17.61 0.20 -10.83
C GLY A 147 17.26 1.69 -10.78
N ALA A 148 16.88 2.30 -11.89
CA ALA A 148 16.31 3.65 -11.90
C ALA A 148 14.88 3.66 -11.31
N LEU A 149 14.57 4.72 -10.57
CA LEU A 149 13.26 5.00 -10.00
C LEU A 149 12.63 6.23 -10.67
N LYS A 150 11.31 6.29 -10.66
CA LYS A 150 10.50 7.44 -11.09
C LYS A 150 9.51 7.85 -10.01
N GLU A 151 9.18 9.13 -9.93
CA GLU A 151 8.08 9.61 -9.08
C GLU A 151 6.71 9.40 -9.73
N VAL A 152 5.66 9.30 -8.91
CA VAL A 152 4.26 9.14 -9.34
C VAL A 152 3.38 10.24 -8.74
N ASP A 153 2.74 11.02 -9.61
CA ASP A 153 1.86 12.15 -9.26
C ASP A 153 0.54 11.74 -8.56
N ALA A 154 0.17 10.47 -8.67
CA ALA A 154 -1.01 9.87 -8.05
C ALA A 154 -0.71 9.19 -6.70
N ALA A 155 0.50 9.37 -6.15
CA ALA A 155 0.88 8.74 -4.90
C ALA A 155 0.02 9.24 -3.73
N TRP A 156 -0.19 8.38 -2.73
CA TRP A 156 -1.01 8.74 -1.58
C TRP A 156 -0.33 9.75 -0.67
N ASN A 157 1.01 9.86 -0.74
CA ASN A 157 1.76 10.87 0.00
C ASN A 157 1.69 12.27 -0.60
N GLU A 158 0.90 12.51 -1.66
CA GLU A 158 0.57 13.87 -2.08
C GLU A 158 -0.05 14.67 -0.94
N TYR A 159 -0.96 14.05 -0.16
CA TYR A 159 -1.71 14.75 0.90
C TYR A 159 -1.68 14.10 2.28
N ALA A 160 -0.96 12.99 2.45
CA ALA A 160 -0.86 12.28 3.72
C ALA A 160 0.57 11.80 4.00
N ASN A 161 0.93 11.63 5.26
CA ASN A 161 2.19 10.98 5.62
C ASN A 161 1.95 9.47 5.59
N MET A 162 2.77 8.73 4.83
CA MET A 162 2.61 7.29 4.64
C MET A 162 3.67 6.53 5.43
N LEU A 163 3.25 5.66 6.34
CA LEU A 163 4.10 4.76 7.12
C LEU A 163 3.86 3.31 6.69
N PHE A 164 4.76 2.79 5.88
CA PHE A 164 4.79 1.39 5.46
C PHE A 164 5.51 0.57 6.53
N ILE A 165 4.98 -0.60 6.88
CA ILE A 165 5.58 -1.47 7.90
C ILE A 165 5.67 -2.90 7.37
N ASP A 166 6.87 -3.45 7.30
CA ASP A 166 7.07 -4.88 7.07
C ASP A 166 6.72 -5.63 8.35
N GLN A 167 5.76 -6.54 8.26
CA GLN A 167 5.29 -7.32 9.40
C GLN A 167 4.62 -8.61 8.93
N PRO A 168 4.62 -9.68 9.73
CA PRO A 168 5.26 -9.83 11.05
C PRO A 168 6.79 -10.10 10.95
N THR A 169 7.41 -10.56 12.05
CA THR A 169 8.84 -10.95 12.07
C THR A 169 9.18 -11.90 10.92
N GLY A 170 10.18 -11.54 10.11
CA GLY A 170 10.66 -12.32 8.96
C GLY A 170 10.14 -11.86 7.60
N THR A 171 9.24 -10.87 7.56
CA THR A 171 8.68 -10.28 6.33
C THR A 171 9.56 -9.15 5.80
N GLY A 172 9.86 -9.14 4.49
CA GLY A 172 10.67 -8.09 3.87
C GLY A 172 12.00 -7.89 4.61
N TYR A 173 12.28 -6.68 5.07
CA TYR A 173 13.46 -6.41 5.89
C TYR A 173 13.28 -6.70 7.39
N SER A 174 12.06 -6.91 7.88
CA SER A 174 11.82 -7.26 9.28
C SER A 174 12.46 -8.59 9.64
N TYR A 175 13.17 -8.63 10.77
CA TYR A 175 13.98 -9.78 11.14
C TYR A 175 13.87 -10.14 12.63
N GLY A 176 14.28 -11.37 12.94
CA GLY A 176 14.30 -11.90 14.30
C GLY A 176 14.62 -13.39 14.27
N PRO A 177 14.92 -14.00 15.43
CA PRO A 177 15.18 -15.43 15.49
C PRO A 177 13.90 -16.21 15.11
N LYS A 178 14.04 -17.32 14.38
CA LYS A 178 12.90 -18.15 13.91
C LYS A 178 11.84 -18.48 14.97
N PRO A 179 12.20 -18.77 16.24
CA PRO A 179 11.21 -18.99 17.29
C PRO A 179 10.26 -17.80 17.59
N ASN A 180 10.61 -16.59 17.13
CA ASN A 180 9.79 -15.39 17.29
C ASN A 180 8.86 -15.16 16.09
N TYR A 181 8.79 -16.09 15.12
CA TYR A 181 7.81 -16.03 14.05
C TYR A 181 6.42 -16.14 14.66
N VAL A 182 5.53 -15.27 14.22
CA VAL A 182 4.21 -15.13 14.84
C VAL A 182 3.26 -16.18 14.26
N HIS A 183 2.37 -16.70 15.10
CA HIS A 183 1.39 -17.72 14.74
C HIS A 183 -0.07 -17.25 14.84
N GLU A 184 -0.33 -16.16 15.54
CA GLU A 184 -1.68 -15.68 15.90
C GLU A 184 -1.77 -14.14 15.79
N LEU A 185 -2.98 -13.63 15.52
CA LEU A 185 -3.21 -12.20 15.24
C LEU A 185 -3.10 -11.30 16.48
N ASP A 186 -3.36 -11.83 17.67
CA ASP A 186 -3.19 -11.09 18.94
C ASP A 186 -1.71 -10.75 19.21
N VAL A 187 -0.81 -11.68 18.93
CA VAL A 187 0.64 -11.46 19.04
C VAL A 187 1.14 -10.52 17.95
N SER A 188 0.68 -10.68 16.70
CA SER A 188 1.05 -9.78 15.59
C SER A 188 0.59 -8.34 15.86
N SER A 189 -0.66 -8.16 16.30
CA SER A 189 -1.19 -6.85 16.65
C SER A 189 -0.46 -6.22 17.83
N ALA A 190 -0.09 -7.00 18.86
CA ALA A 190 0.72 -6.50 19.98
C ALA A 190 2.11 -6.03 19.52
N ASN A 191 2.77 -6.77 18.61
CA ASN A 191 4.04 -6.37 18.02
C ASN A 191 3.93 -5.03 17.27
N LEU A 192 2.89 -4.88 16.43
CA LEU A 192 2.63 -3.64 15.70
C LEU A 192 2.36 -2.45 16.63
N VAL A 193 1.57 -2.67 17.68
CA VAL A 193 1.34 -1.67 18.74
C VAL A 193 2.65 -1.21 19.38
N ASN A 194 3.53 -2.14 19.74
CA ASN A 194 4.81 -1.81 20.35
C ASN A 194 5.71 -1.01 19.39
N LEU A 195 5.74 -1.40 18.12
CA LEU A 195 6.45 -0.66 17.09
C LEU A 195 5.92 0.77 16.96
N LEU A 196 4.59 0.94 16.85
CA LEU A 196 3.96 2.27 16.77
C LEU A 196 4.23 3.10 18.02
N ALA A 197 4.19 2.51 19.22
CA ALA A 197 4.51 3.21 20.46
C ALA A 197 5.97 3.72 20.48
N ARG A 198 6.91 2.96 19.91
CA ARG A 198 8.30 3.39 19.73
C ARG A 198 8.43 4.45 18.65
N PHE A 199 7.72 4.29 17.54
CA PHE A 199 7.66 5.26 16.45
C PHE A 199 7.22 6.64 16.98
N TYR A 200 6.15 6.73 17.77
CA TYR A 200 5.71 8.00 18.35
C TYR A 200 6.66 8.59 19.39
N LYS A 201 7.54 7.80 20.02
CA LYS A 201 8.61 8.35 20.87
C LYS A 201 9.70 9.04 20.05
N ILE A 202 9.94 8.56 18.83
CA ILE A 202 10.98 9.09 17.92
C ILE A 202 10.42 10.25 17.10
N PHE A 203 9.16 10.14 16.66
CA PHE A 203 8.45 11.11 15.85
C PHE A 203 7.15 11.58 16.55
N PRO A 204 7.27 12.31 17.67
CA PRO A 204 6.13 12.70 18.50
C PRO A 204 5.12 13.61 17.79
N GLU A 205 5.50 14.28 16.69
CA GLU A 205 4.61 15.11 15.89
C GLU A 205 3.45 14.32 15.28
N TYR A 206 3.64 13.04 14.94
CA TYR A 206 2.58 12.24 14.32
C TYR A 206 1.50 11.79 15.32
N GLN A 207 1.80 11.79 16.62
CA GLN A 207 0.85 11.32 17.63
C GLN A 207 -0.42 12.17 17.69
N LYS A 208 -0.36 13.42 17.24
CA LYS A 208 -1.48 14.36 17.24
C LYS A 208 -2.24 14.40 15.90
N MET A 209 -1.76 13.70 14.88
CA MET A 209 -2.37 13.69 13.55
C MET A 209 -3.55 12.72 13.50
N ASP A 210 -4.48 12.93 12.58
CA ASP A 210 -5.52 11.95 12.31
C ASP A 210 -4.86 10.66 11.80
N LEU A 211 -5.09 9.55 12.51
CA LEU A 211 -4.53 8.24 12.18
C LEU A 211 -5.55 7.43 11.38
N TYR A 212 -5.08 6.84 10.30
CA TYR A 212 -5.80 5.84 9.52
C TYR A 212 -4.89 4.63 9.30
N ILE A 213 -5.47 3.44 9.33
CA ILE A 213 -4.74 2.20 9.08
C ILE A 213 -5.31 1.56 7.82
N CYS A 214 -4.46 1.41 6.83
CA CYS A 214 -4.78 0.99 5.48
C CYS A 214 -3.97 -0.24 5.10
N GLY A 215 -4.42 -0.96 4.08
CA GLY A 215 -3.70 -2.10 3.56
C GLY A 215 -4.58 -2.98 2.71
N GLU A 216 -4.04 -4.11 2.31
CA GLU A 216 -4.69 -5.01 1.36
C GLU A 216 -4.57 -6.49 1.70
N SER A 217 -5.40 -7.32 1.06
CA SER A 217 -5.29 -8.77 1.12
C SER A 217 -5.44 -9.30 2.56
N PHE A 218 -4.51 -10.10 3.06
CA PHE A 218 -4.50 -10.57 4.45
C PHE A 218 -4.41 -9.44 5.49
N ALA A 219 -4.09 -8.20 5.11
CA ALA A 219 -4.27 -7.04 6.01
C ALA A 219 -5.73 -6.84 6.42
N GLY A 220 -6.69 -7.42 5.68
CA GLY A 220 -8.07 -7.59 6.13
C GLY A 220 -8.20 -8.32 7.46
N GLN A 221 -7.24 -9.18 7.84
CA GLN A 221 -7.14 -9.77 9.17
C GLN A 221 -6.34 -8.89 10.14
N TYR A 222 -5.20 -8.34 9.72
CA TYR A 222 -4.31 -7.55 10.58
C TYR A 222 -4.95 -6.25 11.08
N ILE A 223 -5.54 -5.47 10.19
CA ILE A 223 -6.00 -4.10 10.45
C ILE A 223 -7.13 -4.08 11.50
N PRO A 224 -8.20 -4.90 11.38
CA PRO A 224 -9.24 -4.92 12.39
C PRO A 224 -8.80 -5.58 13.69
N TYR A 225 -7.66 -6.28 13.75
CA TYR A 225 -7.05 -6.67 15.02
C TYR A 225 -6.28 -5.52 15.66
N LEU A 226 -5.61 -4.68 14.86
CA LEU A 226 -4.87 -3.51 15.34
C LEU A 226 -5.79 -2.39 15.85
N GLY A 227 -6.95 -2.15 15.23
CA GLY A 227 -7.90 -1.11 15.66
C GLY A 227 -8.45 -1.29 17.08
N PRO A 228 -9.07 -2.44 17.41
CA PRO A 228 -9.50 -2.83 18.75
C PRO A 228 -8.34 -3.27 19.65
N SER A 229 -7.13 -3.43 19.11
CA SER A 229 -5.98 -3.83 19.94
C SER A 229 -5.81 -2.87 21.10
N GLN A 230 -5.23 -3.40 22.16
CA GLN A 230 -5.04 -2.79 23.47
C GLN A 230 -4.06 -1.61 23.47
N ALA A 231 -4.09 -0.72 22.49
CA ALA A 231 -3.35 0.55 22.49
C ALA A 231 -4.06 1.70 21.79
N ILE A 232 -4.83 1.45 20.73
CA ILE A 232 -5.37 2.53 19.90
C ILE A 232 -6.75 2.97 20.39
N LEU A 233 -7.70 2.05 20.60
CA LEU A 233 -9.06 2.41 21.04
C LEU A 233 -9.34 2.19 22.54
N ASP A 234 -8.58 1.33 23.23
CA ASP A 234 -9.03 0.79 24.54
C ASP A 234 -8.09 1.00 25.76
N THR A 235 -6.86 1.54 25.65
CA THR A 235 -5.90 1.49 26.78
C THR A 235 -4.94 2.68 26.98
N ASN A 236 -5.06 3.79 26.26
CA ASN A 236 -4.21 4.99 26.40
C ASN A 236 -2.69 4.77 26.18
N ILE A 237 -2.21 3.59 25.73
CA ILE A 237 -0.78 3.36 25.42
C ILE A 237 -0.33 4.26 24.26
N ILE A 238 -1.18 4.40 23.24
CA ILE A 238 -0.98 5.31 22.12
C ILE A 238 -2.15 6.30 22.10
N SER A 239 -1.86 7.58 22.35
CA SER A 239 -2.85 8.66 22.25
C SER A 239 -2.98 9.21 20.81
N ALA A 240 -3.16 8.33 19.83
CA ALA A 240 -3.34 8.73 18.42
C ALA A 240 -4.83 8.72 18.04
N PRO A 241 -5.37 9.80 17.44
CA PRO A 241 -6.75 9.86 16.97
C PRO A 241 -7.04 8.91 15.79
N LEU A 242 -7.35 7.63 16.05
CA LEU A 242 -7.79 6.72 15.00
C LEU A 242 -9.15 7.18 14.45
N LYS A 243 -9.19 7.57 13.18
CA LYS A 243 -10.39 8.06 12.49
C LYS A 243 -11.05 7.02 11.61
N GLY A 244 -10.27 6.10 11.06
CA GLY A 244 -10.81 5.05 10.22
C GLY A 244 -9.79 4.01 9.79
N ILE A 245 -10.31 2.96 9.16
CA ILE A 245 -9.51 1.92 8.52
C ILE A 245 -9.93 1.75 7.06
N MET A 246 -8.99 1.35 6.21
CA MET A 246 -9.22 1.09 4.80
C MET A 246 -8.65 -0.28 4.41
N ILE A 247 -9.43 -1.11 3.74
CA ILE A 247 -9.03 -2.47 3.39
C ILE A 247 -9.32 -2.70 1.91
N GLY A 248 -8.26 -2.85 1.11
CA GLY A 248 -8.32 -3.21 -0.30
C GLY A 248 -8.34 -4.72 -0.48
N ASN A 249 -9.26 -5.23 -1.30
CA ASN A 249 -9.29 -6.64 -1.73
C ASN A 249 -9.02 -7.61 -0.57
N GLY A 250 -9.69 -7.37 0.57
CA GLY A 250 -9.28 -7.94 1.85
C GLY A 250 -9.82 -9.33 2.13
N TRP A 251 -8.98 -10.20 2.71
CA TRP A 251 -9.41 -11.44 3.35
C TRP A 251 -9.89 -11.16 4.79
N VAL A 252 -11.19 -11.20 5.02
CA VAL A 252 -11.85 -10.70 6.25
C VAL A 252 -12.82 -11.73 6.84
N ASP A 253 -13.70 -12.28 6.01
CA ASP A 253 -14.71 -13.28 6.36
C ASP A 253 -14.54 -14.53 5.49
N PRO A 254 -13.74 -15.50 5.96
CA PRO A 254 -13.45 -16.72 5.21
C PRO A 254 -14.70 -17.45 4.73
N ILE A 255 -15.73 -17.56 5.57
CA ILE A 255 -16.95 -18.31 5.22
C ILE A 255 -17.60 -17.69 4.00
N ASN A 256 -17.92 -16.40 4.06
CA ASN A 256 -18.63 -15.76 2.96
C ASN A 256 -17.75 -15.60 1.72
N GLN A 257 -16.45 -15.43 1.88
CA GLN A 257 -15.54 -15.28 0.75
C GLN A 257 -15.27 -16.60 0.02
N TYR A 258 -15.01 -17.72 0.72
CA TYR A 258 -14.90 -19.04 0.06
C TYR A 258 -16.17 -19.41 -0.69
N LEU A 259 -17.33 -19.21 -0.07
CA LEU A 259 -18.62 -19.59 -0.65
C LEU A 259 -19.01 -18.74 -1.87
N ALA A 260 -18.34 -17.60 -2.09
CA ALA A 260 -18.59 -16.71 -3.22
C ALA A 260 -17.75 -17.04 -4.47
N TYR A 261 -16.67 -17.83 -4.36
CA TYR A 261 -15.81 -18.12 -5.51
C TYR A 261 -16.55 -18.72 -6.71
N PRO A 262 -17.46 -19.71 -6.56
CA PRO A 262 -18.16 -20.26 -7.72
C PRO A 262 -19.05 -19.22 -8.40
N ASP A 263 -19.77 -18.41 -7.62
CA ASP A 263 -20.66 -17.36 -8.14
C ASP A 263 -19.87 -16.36 -8.97
N PHE A 264 -18.72 -15.90 -8.47
CA PHE A 264 -17.83 -15.02 -9.22
C PHE A 264 -17.30 -15.71 -10.48
N ALA A 265 -16.70 -16.90 -10.36
CA ALA A 265 -16.09 -17.61 -11.48
C ALA A 265 -17.09 -17.93 -12.62
N PHE A 266 -18.34 -18.25 -12.27
CA PHE A 266 -19.40 -18.45 -13.27
C PHE A 266 -19.85 -17.12 -13.90
N LYS A 267 -20.01 -16.07 -13.10
CA LYS A 267 -20.46 -14.75 -13.55
C LYS A 267 -19.47 -14.10 -14.53
N VAL A 268 -18.17 -14.20 -14.26
CA VAL A 268 -17.11 -13.65 -15.12
C VAL A 268 -16.68 -14.60 -16.23
N GLY A 269 -17.27 -15.79 -16.32
CA GLY A 269 -17.03 -16.74 -17.41
C GLY A 269 -15.73 -17.54 -17.32
N LEU A 270 -15.05 -17.54 -16.16
CA LEU A 270 -13.86 -18.37 -15.92
C LEU A 270 -14.17 -19.85 -16.00
N VAL A 271 -15.33 -20.25 -15.48
CA VAL A 271 -15.82 -21.64 -15.54
C VAL A 271 -17.20 -21.66 -16.19
N ASN A 272 -17.36 -22.43 -17.26
CA ASN A 272 -18.67 -22.62 -17.87
C ASN A 272 -19.57 -23.45 -16.93
N PRO A 273 -20.76 -22.95 -16.51
CA PRO A 273 -21.65 -23.64 -15.57
C PRO A 273 -22.11 -25.06 -15.97
N SER A 274 -22.04 -25.38 -17.27
CA SER A 274 -22.39 -26.70 -17.85
C SER A 274 -21.18 -27.60 -18.09
N SER A 275 -19.98 -27.19 -17.71
CA SER A 275 -18.75 -27.97 -17.90
C SER A 275 -18.51 -28.99 -16.77
N LYS A 276 -17.66 -29.99 -17.03
CA LYS A 276 -17.15 -30.89 -15.99
C LYS A 276 -16.38 -30.16 -14.88
N ALA A 277 -15.68 -29.07 -15.22
CA ALA A 277 -15.01 -28.24 -14.23
C ALA A 277 -16.02 -27.62 -13.26
N ALA A 278 -17.18 -27.16 -13.74
CA ALA A 278 -18.23 -26.66 -12.85
C ALA A 278 -18.78 -27.74 -11.90
N GLU A 279 -18.84 -29.01 -12.32
CA GLU A 279 -19.22 -30.12 -11.43
C GLU A 279 -18.20 -30.29 -10.30
N GLN A 280 -16.90 -30.20 -10.60
CA GLN A 280 -15.83 -30.28 -9.60
C GLN A 280 -15.84 -29.08 -8.64
N VAL A 281 -16.00 -27.86 -9.16
CA VAL A 281 -16.13 -26.65 -8.34
C VAL A 281 -17.33 -26.75 -7.39
N LYS A 282 -18.48 -27.24 -7.88
CA LYS A 282 -19.67 -27.47 -7.04
C LYS A 282 -19.43 -28.57 -5.99
N ALA A 283 -18.64 -29.58 -6.29
CA ALA A 283 -18.30 -30.64 -5.33
C ALA A 283 -17.42 -30.11 -4.19
N GLU A 284 -16.38 -29.32 -4.49
CA GLU A 284 -15.55 -28.69 -3.46
C GLU A 284 -16.34 -27.64 -2.66
N HIS A 285 -17.23 -26.88 -3.32
CA HIS A 285 -18.13 -25.95 -2.63
C HIS A 285 -19.08 -26.65 -1.66
N LYS A 286 -19.64 -27.79 -2.07
CA LYS A 286 -20.47 -28.63 -1.19
C LYS A 286 -19.67 -29.14 0.01
N LYS A 287 -18.47 -29.67 -0.21
CA LYS A 287 -17.57 -30.14 0.85
C LYS A 287 -17.23 -29.03 1.86
N CYS A 288 -16.94 -27.83 1.37
CA CYS A 288 -16.74 -26.64 2.20
C CYS A 288 -17.99 -26.32 3.04
N THR A 289 -19.17 -26.32 2.42
CA THR A 289 -20.45 -26.03 3.09
C THR A 289 -20.75 -27.07 4.18
N GLU A 290 -20.61 -28.36 3.89
CA GLU A 290 -20.81 -29.45 4.88
C GLU A 290 -19.82 -29.34 6.05
N TRP A 291 -18.57 -28.93 5.77
CA TRP A 291 -17.59 -28.67 6.82
C TRP A 291 -18.01 -27.50 7.71
N ILE A 292 -18.46 -26.39 7.12
CA ILE A 292 -18.93 -25.20 7.87
C ILE A 292 -20.13 -25.56 8.75
N GLU A 293 -21.11 -26.29 8.22
CA GLU A 293 -22.30 -26.71 8.96
C GLU A 293 -21.96 -27.64 10.14
N SER A 294 -20.96 -28.51 9.97
CA SER A 294 -20.51 -29.42 11.02
C SER A 294 -19.57 -28.79 12.05
N ASN A 295 -18.98 -27.63 11.76
CA ASN A 295 -17.98 -26.94 12.61
C ASN A 295 -18.46 -25.53 13.02
N ASN A 296 -19.63 -25.45 13.67
CA ASN A 296 -20.28 -24.18 14.01
C ASN A 296 -19.78 -23.50 15.31
N THR A 297 -18.79 -24.06 16.00
CA THR A 297 -18.36 -23.56 17.32
C THR A 297 -17.24 -22.53 17.25
N THR A 298 -16.34 -22.65 16.27
CA THR A 298 -15.25 -21.72 16.00
C THR A 298 -14.94 -21.71 14.51
N THR A 299 -14.91 -20.54 13.89
CA THR A 299 -14.51 -20.37 12.50
C THR A 299 -13.02 -20.08 12.44
N PRO A 300 -12.17 -20.91 11.81
CA PRO A 300 -10.78 -20.57 11.59
C PRO A 300 -10.64 -19.62 10.40
N ILE A 301 -9.52 -18.88 10.36
CA ILE A 301 -9.21 -17.95 9.26
C ILE A 301 -8.89 -18.68 7.95
N HIS A 302 -8.27 -19.85 8.06
CA HIS A 302 -7.96 -20.75 6.96
C HIS A 302 -8.78 -22.04 7.12
N ILE A 303 -9.63 -22.35 6.13
CA ILE A 303 -10.52 -23.52 6.14
C ILE A 303 -10.05 -24.49 5.05
N GLU A 304 -9.27 -25.50 5.45
CA GLU A 304 -8.69 -26.49 4.52
C GLU A 304 -9.72 -27.18 3.64
N ALA A 305 -10.93 -27.42 4.15
CA ALA A 305 -12.02 -28.02 3.39
C ALA A 305 -12.54 -27.13 2.24
N CYS A 306 -12.24 -25.83 2.27
CA CYS A 306 -12.68 -24.83 1.30
C CYS A 306 -11.59 -24.43 0.29
N GLU A 307 -10.31 -24.67 0.59
CA GLU A 307 -9.17 -24.37 -0.29
C GLU A 307 -9.30 -25.02 -1.68
N GLY A 308 -9.94 -26.19 -1.75
CA GLY A 308 -10.18 -26.89 -3.01
C GLY A 308 -11.03 -26.11 -4.03
N ILE A 309 -11.83 -25.13 -3.59
CA ILE A 309 -12.71 -24.35 -4.48
C ILE A 309 -11.86 -23.50 -5.44
N LEU A 310 -11.00 -22.65 -4.89
CA LEU A 310 -10.14 -21.77 -5.68
C LEU A 310 -9.17 -22.59 -6.53
N GLY A 311 -8.54 -23.61 -5.94
CA GLY A 311 -7.63 -24.51 -6.66
C GLY A 311 -8.28 -25.18 -7.86
N THR A 312 -9.51 -25.68 -7.73
CA THR A 312 -10.25 -26.29 -8.84
C THR A 312 -10.59 -25.26 -9.93
N ILE A 313 -10.94 -24.03 -9.55
CA ILE A 313 -11.18 -22.94 -10.51
C ILE A 313 -9.89 -22.67 -11.29
N THR A 314 -8.77 -22.41 -10.62
CA THR A 314 -7.49 -22.09 -11.28
C THR A 314 -6.98 -23.25 -12.13
N ASP A 315 -7.07 -24.50 -11.65
CA ASP A 315 -6.67 -25.69 -12.39
C ASP A 315 -7.48 -25.88 -13.67
N SER A 316 -8.77 -25.54 -13.65
CA SER A 316 -9.63 -25.63 -14.83
C SER A 316 -9.27 -24.64 -15.95
N THR A 317 -8.49 -23.60 -15.64
CA THR A 317 -8.00 -22.61 -16.60
C THR A 317 -6.65 -22.95 -17.21
N VAL A 318 -6.01 -24.04 -16.77
CA VAL A 318 -4.67 -24.42 -17.24
C VAL A 318 -4.72 -24.77 -18.73
N GLN A 319 -3.88 -24.10 -19.50
CA GLN A 319 -3.75 -24.30 -20.94
C GLN A 319 -2.29 -24.38 -21.37
N THR A 320 -2.02 -25.07 -22.48
CA THR A 320 -0.68 -25.12 -23.08
C THR A 320 -0.59 -24.10 -24.20
N VAL A 321 0.28 -23.11 -24.06
CA VAL A 321 0.58 -22.08 -25.08
C VAL A 321 2.06 -22.19 -25.42
N ASN A 322 2.40 -22.35 -26.71
CA ASN A 322 3.79 -22.47 -27.17
C ASN A 322 4.63 -23.51 -26.39
N SER A 323 4.06 -24.68 -26.11
CA SER A 323 4.67 -25.75 -25.30
C SER A 323 4.92 -25.42 -23.82
N GLN A 324 4.43 -24.28 -23.33
CA GLN A 324 4.47 -23.89 -21.92
C GLN A 324 3.08 -23.99 -21.31
N LYS A 325 2.98 -24.57 -20.11
CA LYS A 325 1.74 -24.56 -19.34
C LYS A 325 1.56 -23.18 -18.72
N MET A 326 0.39 -22.60 -18.98
CA MET A 326 -0.06 -21.32 -18.45
C MET A 326 -1.33 -21.56 -17.62
N CYS A 327 -1.60 -20.68 -16.69
CA CYS A 327 -2.81 -20.64 -15.86
C CYS A 327 -3.28 -19.19 -15.72
N LEU A 328 -4.53 -19.04 -15.28
CA LEU A 328 -5.07 -17.74 -14.87
C LEU A 328 -4.19 -17.10 -13.78
N ASN A 329 -4.01 -15.79 -13.85
CA ASN A 329 -3.49 -15.02 -12.73
C ASN A 329 -4.62 -14.83 -11.68
N MET A 330 -4.45 -15.37 -10.48
CA MET A 330 -5.47 -15.26 -9.43
C MET A 330 -5.68 -13.83 -8.89
N TYR A 331 -4.77 -12.90 -9.19
CA TYR A 331 -4.85 -11.49 -8.81
C TYR A 331 -5.54 -10.63 -9.89
N ASP A 332 -5.62 -11.08 -11.14
CA ASP A 332 -6.33 -10.39 -12.23
C ASP A 332 -6.82 -11.41 -13.25
N VAL A 333 -8.15 -11.60 -13.32
CA VAL A 333 -8.79 -12.59 -14.19
C VAL A 333 -8.61 -12.32 -15.70
N ARG A 334 -8.09 -11.15 -16.07
CA ARG A 334 -7.77 -10.79 -17.46
C ARG A 334 -6.38 -11.26 -17.88
N LEU A 335 -5.54 -11.66 -16.92
CA LEU A 335 -4.14 -12.00 -17.11
C LEU A 335 -3.90 -13.50 -16.96
N VAL A 336 -2.78 -13.94 -17.55
CA VAL A 336 -2.27 -15.31 -17.43
C VAL A 336 -0.82 -15.29 -16.96
N ASP A 337 -0.42 -16.37 -16.30
CA ASP A 337 0.93 -16.59 -15.81
C ASP A 337 1.36 -18.04 -16.09
N THR A 338 2.64 -18.31 -15.97
CA THR A 338 3.24 -19.63 -16.02
C THR A 338 2.67 -20.53 -14.93
N TYR A 339 2.38 -21.78 -15.25
CA TYR A 339 1.98 -22.77 -14.25
C TYR A 339 3.24 -23.37 -13.58
N PRO A 340 3.29 -23.52 -12.24
CA PRO A 340 2.22 -23.31 -11.26
C PRO A 340 2.25 -21.93 -10.56
N ALA A 341 2.90 -20.92 -11.13
CA ALA A 341 2.98 -19.60 -10.50
C ALA A 341 1.61 -18.89 -10.46
N CYS A 342 0.85 -18.92 -11.54
CA CYS A 342 -0.58 -18.52 -11.57
C CYS A 342 -0.88 -17.16 -10.91
N GLY A 343 0.04 -16.19 -11.07
CA GLY A 343 -0.03 -14.86 -10.47
C GLY A 343 1.19 -14.52 -9.63
N LEU A 344 1.96 -15.50 -9.16
CA LEU A 344 3.13 -15.27 -8.30
C LEU A 344 4.34 -14.65 -9.02
N THR A 345 4.29 -14.46 -10.34
CA THR A 345 5.30 -13.65 -11.06
C THR A 345 4.80 -12.25 -11.43
N TRP A 346 3.56 -11.91 -11.06
CA TRP A 346 2.94 -10.63 -11.29
C TRP A 346 3.02 -9.75 -10.02
N PRO A 347 3.21 -8.43 -10.14
CA PRO A 347 3.34 -7.67 -11.39
C PRO A 347 4.73 -7.77 -12.04
N PRO A 348 4.88 -7.39 -13.33
CA PRO A 348 6.17 -7.41 -14.03
C PRO A 348 7.31 -6.67 -13.31
N ASP A 349 6.96 -5.68 -12.48
CA ASP A 349 7.87 -4.91 -11.63
C ASP A 349 8.68 -5.77 -10.65
N LEU A 350 8.16 -6.92 -10.22
CA LEU A 350 8.84 -7.81 -9.26
C LEU A 350 10.21 -8.29 -9.73
N ALA A 351 10.36 -8.48 -11.05
CA ALA A 351 11.61 -8.89 -11.68
C ALA A 351 12.74 -7.86 -11.47
N ASP A 352 12.39 -6.57 -11.33
CA ASP A 352 13.34 -5.48 -11.11
C ASP A 352 13.41 -5.06 -9.63
N ILE A 353 12.30 -5.12 -8.88
CA ILE A 353 12.23 -4.73 -7.47
C ILE A 353 13.06 -5.65 -6.58
N THR A 354 12.93 -6.97 -6.76
CA THR A 354 13.63 -7.96 -5.93
C THR A 354 15.16 -7.77 -5.94
N PRO A 355 15.83 -7.71 -7.12
CA PRO A 355 17.26 -7.45 -7.15
C PRO A 355 17.61 -6.04 -6.69
N TYR A 356 16.78 -5.03 -6.95
CA TYR A 356 17.02 -3.66 -6.50
C TYR A 356 17.06 -3.55 -4.97
N LEU A 357 16.03 -4.04 -4.27
CA LEU A 357 15.97 -4.06 -2.81
C LEU A 357 17.01 -5.00 -2.18
N SER A 358 17.56 -5.95 -2.95
CA SER A 358 18.64 -6.80 -2.46
C SER A 358 20.02 -6.13 -2.51
N ARG A 359 20.20 -5.02 -3.24
CA ARG A 359 21.48 -4.32 -3.36
C ARG A 359 21.97 -3.77 -2.02
N THR A 360 23.28 -3.87 -1.78
CA THR A 360 23.92 -3.39 -0.56
C THR A 360 23.80 -1.87 -0.37
N ASP A 361 23.89 -1.09 -1.45
CA ASP A 361 23.77 0.37 -1.39
C ASP A 361 22.34 0.83 -1.10
N VAL A 362 21.34 0.12 -1.62
CA VAL A 362 19.91 0.33 -1.31
C VAL A 362 19.62 -0.02 0.14
N LYS A 363 20.03 -1.21 0.62
CA LYS A 363 19.91 -1.59 2.04
C LYS A 363 20.59 -0.59 2.98
N LYS A 364 21.76 -0.06 2.58
CA LYS A 364 22.46 0.98 3.34
C LYS A 364 21.67 2.29 3.37
N ALA A 365 21.12 2.73 2.24
CA ALA A 365 20.31 3.95 2.19
C ALA A 365 19.06 3.85 3.07
N LEU A 366 18.45 2.66 3.15
CA LEU A 366 17.27 2.37 3.95
C LEU A 366 17.57 2.02 5.42
N HIS A 367 18.83 2.01 5.85
CA HIS A 367 19.25 1.55 7.20
C HIS A 367 18.81 0.10 7.50
N ALA A 368 18.78 -0.74 6.47
CA ALA A 368 18.28 -2.12 6.52
C ALA A 368 19.40 -3.20 6.61
N GLN A 369 20.63 -2.80 6.96
CA GLN A 369 21.83 -3.65 6.83
C GLN A 369 21.88 -4.81 7.85
N ASP A 370 21.14 -4.70 8.94
CA ASP A 370 21.01 -5.76 9.96
C ASP A 370 20.24 -6.98 9.43
N HIS A 371 19.46 -6.79 8.35
CA HIS A 371 18.86 -7.87 7.59
C HIS A 371 19.86 -8.39 6.54
N SER A 372 20.47 -9.54 6.84
CA SER A 372 21.56 -10.10 6.03
C SER A 372 21.13 -10.87 4.78
N ALA A 373 19.86 -11.30 4.70
CA ALA A 373 19.34 -12.04 3.55
C ALA A 373 18.96 -11.11 2.39
N ASP A 374 18.82 -11.69 1.20
CA ASP A 374 18.22 -10.97 0.06
C ASP A 374 16.77 -10.64 0.36
N TRP A 375 16.32 -9.49 -0.14
CA TRP A 375 14.92 -9.12 0.01
C TRP A 375 14.09 -10.07 -0.85
N VAL A 376 12.98 -10.53 -0.28
CA VAL A 376 11.95 -11.31 -0.98
C VAL A 376 10.61 -10.65 -0.72
N GLU A 377 9.75 -10.63 -1.73
CA GLU A 377 8.41 -10.05 -1.66
C GLU A 377 7.60 -10.71 -0.54
N CYS A 378 7.41 -12.03 -0.62
CA CYS A 378 6.67 -12.82 0.36
C CYS A 378 7.53 -13.97 0.92
N GLU A 379 7.78 -13.98 2.24
CA GLU A 379 8.52 -15.09 2.88
C GLU A 379 7.56 -16.24 3.24
N ALA A 380 7.62 -17.31 2.46
CA ALA A 380 6.78 -18.50 2.65
C ALA A 380 6.88 -19.10 4.05
N LYS A 381 8.02 -19.00 4.75
CA LYS A 381 8.12 -19.46 6.14
C LYS A 381 7.24 -18.66 7.09
N VAL A 382 7.04 -17.37 6.84
CA VAL A 382 6.12 -16.55 7.64
C VAL A 382 4.69 -17.04 7.39
N GLY A 383 4.28 -17.12 6.12
CA GLY A 383 2.95 -17.61 5.72
C GLY A 383 2.61 -18.99 6.32
N ASN A 384 3.52 -19.95 6.17
CA ASN A 384 3.33 -21.32 6.66
C ASN A 384 3.21 -21.42 8.20
N ASN A 385 3.77 -20.45 8.93
CA ASN A 385 3.66 -20.40 10.39
C ASN A 385 2.44 -19.61 10.86
N PHE A 386 1.85 -18.76 10.02
CA PHE A 386 0.81 -17.80 10.38
C PHE A 386 -0.56 -18.19 9.81
N TRP A 387 -1.07 -19.36 10.18
CA TRP A 387 -2.44 -19.73 9.85
C TRP A 387 -3.48 -19.26 10.87
N ALA A 388 -3.03 -18.62 11.96
CA ALA A 388 -3.89 -18.02 12.99
C ALA A 388 -4.99 -18.98 13.47
N LYS A 389 -4.58 -20.19 13.86
CA LYS A 389 -5.47 -21.35 14.10
C LYS A 389 -6.47 -21.13 15.22
N THR A 390 -6.17 -20.21 16.15
CA THR A 390 -7.02 -19.94 17.32
C THR A 390 -7.66 -18.55 17.28
N SER A 391 -7.11 -17.63 16.50
CA SER A 391 -7.69 -16.32 16.22
C SER A 391 -9.02 -16.45 15.49
N GLN A 392 -9.97 -15.56 15.80
CA GLN A 392 -11.23 -15.47 15.07
C GLN A 392 -11.05 -14.60 13.83
N PRO A 393 -11.81 -14.84 12.76
CA PRO A 393 -11.86 -13.94 11.61
C PRO A 393 -12.17 -12.50 12.03
N SER A 394 -11.47 -11.57 11.41
CA SER A 394 -11.53 -10.15 11.74
C SER A 394 -12.92 -9.53 11.54
N ILE A 395 -13.78 -10.12 10.70
CA ILE A 395 -15.19 -9.71 10.56
C ILE A 395 -15.93 -9.62 11.90
N THR A 396 -15.56 -10.45 12.88
CA THR A 396 -16.15 -10.44 14.23
C THR A 396 -15.89 -9.14 14.99
N LEU A 397 -14.91 -8.35 14.56
CA LEU A 397 -14.51 -7.08 15.17
C LEU A 397 -15.18 -5.87 14.51
N PHE A 398 -15.73 -6.03 13.30
CA PHE A 398 -16.33 -4.95 12.51
C PHE A 398 -17.48 -4.22 13.22
N PRO A 399 -18.45 -4.90 13.87
CA PRO A 399 -19.58 -4.20 14.48
C PRO A 399 -19.14 -3.17 15.53
N LYS A 400 -18.19 -3.55 16.40
CA LYS A 400 -17.63 -2.65 17.42
C LYS A 400 -16.77 -1.53 16.85
N LEU A 401 -16.09 -1.79 15.73
CA LEU A 401 -15.30 -0.78 15.04
C LEU A 401 -16.19 0.27 14.37
N LEU A 402 -17.26 -0.17 13.70
CA LEU A 402 -18.23 0.72 13.03
C LEU A 402 -18.97 1.64 14.01
N ASP A 403 -19.08 1.26 15.28
CA ASP A 403 -19.61 2.13 16.34
C ASP A 403 -18.69 3.31 16.70
N LYS A 404 -17.39 3.23 16.37
CA LYS A 404 -16.35 4.19 16.82
C LYS A 404 -15.66 4.92 15.68
N ILE A 405 -15.46 4.27 14.53
CA ILE A 405 -14.64 4.76 13.42
C ILE A 405 -15.26 4.43 12.07
N LYS A 406 -14.78 5.08 11.01
CA LYS A 406 -15.15 4.75 9.63
C LYS A 406 -14.38 3.53 9.12
N ILE A 407 -15.04 2.69 8.34
CA ILE A 407 -14.41 1.58 7.61
C ILE A 407 -14.68 1.78 6.13
N LEU A 408 -13.63 1.79 5.30
CA LEU A 408 -13.77 1.68 3.85
C LEU A 408 -13.25 0.32 3.39
N LEU A 409 -14.10 -0.43 2.72
CA LEU A 409 -13.74 -1.63 1.97
C LEU A 409 -13.72 -1.27 0.48
N PHE A 410 -12.63 -1.57 -0.22
CA PHE A 410 -12.60 -1.46 -1.67
C PHE A 410 -12.16 -2.76 -2.31
N SER A 411 -12.73 -3.08 -3.47
CA SER A 411 -12.39 -4.27 -4.23
C SER A 411 -12.18 -3.90 -5.69
N GLY A 412 -11.08 -4.32 -6.29
CA GLY A 412 -10.96 -4.38 -7.75
C GLY A 412 -11.92 -5.41 -8.35
N ASP A 413 -12.61 -5.05 -9.42
CA ASP A 413 -13.61 -5.91 -10.07
C ASP A 413 -13.02 -7.08 -10.89
N GLN A 414 -11.70 -7.13 -11.04
CA GLN A 414 -10.96 -8.20 -11.75
C GLN A 414 -10.21 -9.14 -10.83
N ASP A 415 -10.27 -8.96 -9.51
CA ASP A 415 -9.60 -9.85 -8.55
C ASP A 415 -10.39 -11.15 -8.36
N LEU A 416 -9.69 -12.30 -8.40
CA LEU A 416 -10.27 -13.60 -8.09
C LEU A 416 -10.04 -13.99 -6.63
N ILE A 417 -8.80 -13.92 -6.12
CA ILE A 417 -8.44 -14.45 -4.80
C ILE A 417 -9.21 -13.73 -3.67
N CYS A 418 -9.48 -12.45 -3.79
CA CYS A 418 -10.35 -11.71 -2.86
C CYS A 418 -11.48 -11.01 -3.62
N CYS A 419 -12.18 -11.80 -4.45
CA CYS A 419 -13.20 -11.29 -5.36
C CYS A 419 -14.27 -10.41 -4.69
N HIS A 420 -14.70 -9.39 -5.43
CA HIS A 420 -15.67 -8.41 -4.93
C HIS A 420 -17.00 -9.04 -4.51
N THR A 421 -17.44 -10.13 -5.18
CA THR A 421 -18.64 -10.90 -4.81
C THR A 421 -18.52 -11.44 -3.38
N GLY A 422 -17.33 -11.86 -2.95
CA GLY A 422 -17.08 -12.30 -1.58
C GLY A 422 -17.20 -11.16 -0.57
N THR A 423 -16.67 -9.99 -0.90
CA THR A 423 -16.81 -8.78 -0.06
C THR A 423 -18.26 -8.33 0.04
N GLU A 424 -19.00 -8.29 -1.06
CA GLU A 424 -20.43 -7.94 -1.09
C GLU A 424 -21.25 -8.93 -0.25
N ARG A 425 -21.01 -10.23 -0.43
CA ARG A 425 -21.66 -11.28 0.35
C ARG A 425 -21.36 -11.17 1.84
N MET A 426 -20.10 -10.90 2.21
CA MET A 426 -19.73 -10.64 3.60
C MET A 426 -20.53 -9.47 4.18
N ILE A 427 -20.64 -8.35 3.46
CA ILE A 427 -21.38 -7.18 3.94
C ILE A 427 -22.87 -7.52 4.13
N ASP A 428 -23.47 -8.28 3.21
CA ASP A 428 -24.88 -8.71 3.33
C ASP A 428 -25.15 -9.60 4.55
N HIS A 429 -24.13 -10.26 5.09
CA HIS A 429 -24.22 -11.09 6.30
C HIS A 429 -23.73 -10.38 7.57
N LEU A 430 -23.03 -9.26 7.44
CA LEU A 430 -22.57 -8.46 8.57
C LEU A 430 -23.77 -7.78 9.26
N THR A 431 -23.83 -7.87 10.59
CA THR A 431 -24.79 -7.11 11.40
C THR A 431 -24.07 -6.01 12.17
N TRP A 432 -24.44 -4.75 11.92
CA TRP A 432 -23.88 -3.58 12.62
C TRP A 432 -24.97 -2.53 12.83
N GLY A 433 -24.82 -1.61 13.78
CA GLY A 433 -25.79 -0.52 13.98
C GLY A 433 -27.27 -0.96 14.04
N GLY A 434 -27.54 -2.18 14.54
CA GLY A 434 -28.90 -2.74 14.69
C GLY A 434 -29.50 -3.45 13.46
N HIS A 435 -28.82 -3.51 12.31
CA HIS A 435 -29.36 -4.15 11.10
C HIS A 435 -28.32 -5.04 10.39
N GLN A 436 -28.78 -6.16 9.83
CA GLN A 436 -27.97 -7.03 8.98
C GLN A 436 -27.95 -6.51 7.54
N GLY A 437 -26.77 -6.48 6.94
CA GLY A 437 -26.56 -5.92 5.62
C GLY A 437 -26.95 -4.46 5.59
N TRP A 438 -27.11 -3.93 4.40
CA TRP A 438 -27.54 -2.57 4.19
C TRP A 438 -29.04 -2.37 4.46
N ILE A 439 -29.43 -1.23 5.02
CA ILE A 439 -30.84 -0.90 5.26
C ILE A 439 -31.51 -0.54 3.93
N ASP A 440 -30.89 0.36 3.17
CA ASP A 440 -31.39 0.72 1.85
C ASP A 440 -30.82 -0.25 0.80
N LYS A 441 -31.67 -1.15 0.32
CA LYS A 441 -31.30 -2.13 -0.70
C LYS A 441 -31.07 -1.50 -2.09
N ALA A 442 -31.42 -0.24 -2.33
CA ALA A 442 -31.17 0.47 -3.58
C ALA A 442 -30.10 1.56 -3.37
N SER A 443 -28.86 1.37 -3.83
CA SER A 443 -27.78 2.13 -3.13
C SER A 443 -26.37 2.07 -3.71
N ASN A 444 -26.14 1.42 -4.85
CA ASN A 444 -24.86 1.58 -5.54
C ASN A 444 -24.91 2.85 -6.41
N GLN A 445 -24.15 3.87 -6.03
CA GLN A 445 -24.03 5.09 -6.79
C GLN A 445 -22.87 4.96 -7.78
N GLN A 446 -23.08 5.38 -9.03
CA GLN A 446 -21.99 5.45 -10.00
C GLN A 446 -20.96 6.48 -9.55
N TRP A 447 -19.71 6.06 -9.47
CA TRP A 447 -18.58 6.93 -9.21
C TRP A 447 -17.83 7.19 -10.52
N LYS A 448 -17.49 8.46 -10.76
CA LYS A 448 -16.74 8.89 -11.94
C LYS A 448 -15.55 9.76 -11.54
N VAL A 449 -14.41 9.48 -12.14
CA VAL A 449 -13.16 10.25 -12.00
C VAL A 449 -12.75 10.73 -13.38
N ASN A 450 -12.44 12.03 -13.49
CA ASN A 450 -12.17 12.73 -14.74
C ASN A 450 -13.23 12.50 -15.83
N GLY A 451 -14.51 12.44 -15.44
CA GLY A 451 -15.63 12.17 -16.35
C GLY A 451 -15.82 10.70 -16.75
N SER A 452 -14.83 9.84 -16.52
CA SER A 452 -14.85 8.41 -16.82
C SER A 452 -15.47 7.61 -15.68
N TYR A 453 -16.14 6.49 -16.01
CA TYR A 453 -16.65 5.57 -14.99
C TYR A 453 -15.49 4.94 -14.22
N ALA A 454 -15.51 5.10 -12.90
CA ALA A 454 -14.46 4.62 -11.99
C ALA A 454 -14.93 3.44 -11.12
N GLY A 455 -16.25 3.25 -11.00
CA GLY A 455 -16.78 2.17 -10.18
C GLY A 455 -18.14 2.46 -9.55
N LEU A 456 -18.45 1.70 -8.52
CA LEU A 456 -19.62 1.89 -7.67
C LEU A 456 -19.19 2.32 -6.27
N TRP A 457 -20.00 3.18 -5.66
CA TRP A 457 -19.79 3.69 -4.32
C TRP A 457 -21.06 3.51 -3.50
N ARG A 458 -20.91 3.07 -2.25
CA ARG A 458 -21.99 2.96 -1.29
C ARG A 458 -21.48 3.27 0.11
N GLU A 459 -22.26 4.01 0.88
CA GLU A 459 -21.93 4.38 2.25
C GLU A 459 -23.17 4.31 3.14
N GLU A 460 -23.06 3.67 4.30
CA GLU A 460 -24.12 3.58 5.30
C GLU A 460 -23.53 3.24 6.67
N ARG A 461 -23.98 3.93 7.73
CA ARG A 461 -23.63 3.60 9.13
C ARG A 461 -22.12 3.38 9.33
N ASN A 462 -21.31 4.34 8.88
CA ASN A 462 -19.83 4.35 8.94
C ASN A 462 -19.10 3.29 8.08
N LEU A 463 -19.83 2.44 7.34
CA LEU A 463 -19.24 1.53 6.36
C LEU A 463 -19.34 2.14 4.97
N THR A 464 -18.20 2.29 4.30
CA THR A 464 -18.10 2.61 2.88
C THR A 464 -17.66 1.37 2.11
N TYR A 465 -18.33 1.07 1.00
CA TYR A 465 -17.92 0.04 0.04
C TYR A 465 -17.70 0.68 -1.34
N VAL A 466 -16.56 0.36 -1.95
CA VAL A 466 -16.18 0.83 -3.29
C VAL A 466 -15.83 -0.37 -4.17
N LEU A 467 -16.55 -0.55 -5.27
CA LEU A 467 -16.16 -1.47 -6.33
C LEU A 467 -15.39 -0.68 -7.38
N VAL A 468 -14.08 -0.92 -7.49
CA VAL A 468 -13.18 -0.20 -8.39
C VAL A 468 -13.18 -0.90 -9.75
N ALA A 469 -13.57 -0.17 -10.79
CA ALA A 469 -13.68 -0.72 -12.13
C ALA A 469 -12.30 -0.93 -12.78
N ASN A 470 -12.15 -2.04 -13.52
CA ASN A 470 -10.94 -2.45 -14.25
C ASN A 470 -9.69 -2.62 -13.39
N ALA A 471 -9.86 -2.95 -12.10
CA ALA A 471 -8.78 -3.08 -11.13
C ALA A 471 -8.60 -4.53 -10.66
N SER A 472 -7.34 -4.91 -10.47
CA SER A 472 -6.88 -6.22 -9.98
C SER A 472 -6.96 -6.30 -8.45
N HIS A 473 -6.27 -7.29 -7.87
CA HIS A 473 -6.01 -7.38 -6.43
C HIS A 473 -5.31 -6.14 -5.88
N MET A 474 -4.31 -5.61 -6.61
CA MET A 474 -3.59 -4.38 -6.26
C MET A 474 -4.24 -3.19 -6.97
N ALA A 475 -5.46 -2.82 -6.58
CA ALA A 475 -6.20 -1.77 -7.29
C ALA A 475 -5.43 -0.43 -7.49
N PRO A 476 -4.58 0.03 -6.54
CA PRO A 476 -3.78 1.25 -6.76
C PRO A 476 -2.67 1.08 -7.81
N TYR A 477 -2.21 -0.14 -8.08
CA TYR A 477 -1.28 -0.42 -9.18
C TYR A 477 -1.96 -0.19 -10.54
N ASP A 478 -3.21 -0.64 -10.73
CA ASP A 478 -3.89 -0.53 -12.03
C ASP A 478 -4.43 0.87 -12.32
N VAL A 479 -5.06 1.50 -11.33
CA VAL A 479 -5.80 2.76 -11.50
C VAL A 479 -5.43 3.79 -10.42
N PRO A 480 -4.16 4.24 -10.36
CA PRO A 480 -3.63 5.01 -9.23
C PRO A 480 -4.35 6.36 -9.00
N TYR A 481 -4.75 7.08 -10.06
CA TYR A 481 -5.52 8.32 -9.91
C TYR A 481 -6.93 8.08 -9.36
N VAL A 482 -7.54 6.94 -9.69
CA VAL A 482 -8.86 6.56 -9.22
C VAL A 482 -8.79 6.24 -7.73
N THR A 483 -7.81 5.44 -7.30
CA THR A 483 -7.64 5.10 -5.88
C THR A 483 -7.17 6.29 -5.03
N GLN A 484 -6.41 7.25 -5.61
CA GLN A 484 -6.09 8.51 -4.94
C GLN A 484 -7.34 9.36 -4.71
N ASP A 485 -8.27 9.46 -5.67
CA ASP A 485 -9.56 10.15 -5.47
C ASP A 485 -10.37 9.48 -4.35
N MET A 486 -10.45 8.14 -4.35
CA MET A 486 -11.09 7.38 -3.29
C MET A 486 -10.47 7.69 -1.91
N LEU A 487 -9.14 7.72 -1.82
CA LEU A 487 -8.44 8.09 -0.59
C LEU A 487 -8.83 9.50 -0.14
N VAL A 488 -8.67 10.50 -1.00
CA VAL A 488 -8.94 11.91 -0.66
C VAL A 488 -10.38 12.10 -0.19
N ARG A 489 -11.35 11.39 -0.78
CA ARG A 489 -12.75 11.37 -0.35
C ARG A 489 -12.91 10.76 1.04
N PHE A 490 -12.34 9.57 1.26
CA PHE A 490 -12.44 8.88 2.55
C PHE A 490 -11.79 9.67 3.69
N LEU A 491 -10.66 10.31 3.39
CA LEU A 491 -9.97 11.18 4.32
C LEU A 491 -10.61 12.56 4.43
N GLU A 492 -11.65 12.90 3.66
CA GLU A 492 -12.27 14.23 3.65
C GLU A 492 -11.21 15.36 3.53
N ILE A 493 -10.25 15.19 2.62
CA ILE A 493 -9.18 16.16 2.39
C ILE A 493 -9.68 17.24 1.43
N ASP A 494 -9.61 18.50 1.84
CA ASP A 494 -9.93 19.64 0.98
C ASP A 494 -8.73 20.00 0.10
N VAL A 495 -8.70 19.49 -1.12
CA VAL A 495 -7.63 19.72 -2.10
C VAL A 495 -7.75 21.06 -2.82
N MET A 496 -8.83 21.83 -2.65
CA MET A 496 -8.95 23.15 -3.30
C MET A 496 -8.03 24.19 -2.67
N THR A 497 -7.60 23.96 -1.42
CA THR A 497 -6.63 24.79 -0.72
C THR A 497 -5.19 24.27 -0.85
N ALA A 498 -5.01 23.08 -1.42
CA ALA A 498 -3.72 22.42 -1.57
C ALA A 498 -3.26 22.47 -3.05
N ALA A 499 -1.98 22.79 -3.27
CA ALA A 499 -1.37 22.54 -4.58
C ALA A 499 -1.26 21.02 -4.81
N GLY A 500 -1.42 20.56 -6.04
CA GLY A 500 -1.17 19.16 -6.42
C GLY A 500 -2.05 18.67 -7.60
N PRO A 501 -1.68 17.54 -8.24
CA PRO A 501 -2.38 17.02 -9.43
C PRO A 501 -3.86 16.69 -9.18
N ALA A 502 -4.21 16.18 -7.99
CA ALA A 502 -5.59 15.85 -7.65
C ALA A 502 -6.54 17.06 -7.66
N ALA A 503 -6.03 18.29 -7.44
CA ALA A 503 -6.82 19.52 -7.54
C ALA A 503 -7.26 19.86 -8.98
N GLN A 504 -6.81 19.09 -9.98
CA GLN A 504 -7.22 19.23 -11.38
C GLN A 504 -8.16 18.12 -11.85
N ILE A 505 -8.33 17.07 -11.04
CA ILE A 505 -9.13 15.90 -11.40
C ILE A 505 -10.55 16.08 -10.89
N THR A 506 -11.52 16.18 -11.80
CA THR A 506 -12.94 16.25 -11.43
C THR A 506 -13.42 14.89 -10.96
N SER A 507 -14.24 14.83 -9.92
CA SER A 507 -14.82 13.57 -9.45
C SER A 507 -16.26 13.76 -8.98
N ARG A 508 -17.10 12.72 -9.10
CA ARG A 508 -18.50 12.75 -8.62
C ARG A 508 -19.02 11.37 -8.27
N ILE A 509 -19.91 11.31 -7.28
CA ILE A 509 -20.69 10.12 -6.93
C ILE A 509 -22.18 10.41 -7.22
N GLY A 510 -22.83 9.53 -7.96
CA GLY A 510 -24.26 9.64 -8.28
C GLY A 510 -24.64 10.96 -8.95
N LYS A 511 -25.48 11.74 -8.27
CA LYS A 511 -26.01 13.03 -8.75
C LYS A 511 -25.26 14.25 -8.23
N GLU A 512 -24.13 14.05 -7.54
CA GLU A 512 -23.25 15.15 -7.15
C GLU A 512 -22.88 16.00 -8.38
N SER A 513 -22.82 17.32 -8.18
CA SER A 513 -22.23 18.19 -9.19
C SER A 513 -20.77 17.77 -9.38
N ALA A 514 -20.30 17.68 -10.62
CA ALA A 514 -18.89 17.40 -10.88
C ALA A 514 -18.06 18.54 -10.29
N THR A 515 -17.37 18.25 -9.20
CA THR A 515 -16.48 19.19 -8.52
C THR A 515 -15.08 18.61 -8.61
N THR A 516 -14.06 19.46 -8.72
CA THR A 516 -12.75 19.11 -8.18
C THR A 516 -13.00 18.63 -6.75
N VAL A 517 -12.40 17.49 -6.39
CA VAL A 517 -12.64 16.78 -5.12
C VAL A 517 -12.84 17.78 -3.97
N ASN A 518 -14.04 17.81 -3.39
CA ASN A 518 -14.56 18.77 -2.41
C ASN A 518 -14.89 20.22 -2.90
N ARG A 519 -16.12 20.42 -3.42
CA ARG A 519 -16.95 21.53 -2.92
C ARG A 519 -17.98 20.99 -1.93
N VAL A 520 -17.74 21.19 -0.63
CA VAL A 520 -18.84 21.23 0.33
C VAL A 520 -19.57 22.56 0.11
N LEU A 521 -20.83 22.50 -0.34
CA LEU A 521 -21.71 23.66 -0.37
C LEU A 521 -22.05 24.06 1.07
N LEU A 522 -21.39 25.08 1.61
CA LEU A 522 -21.89 25.77 2.79
C LEU A 522 -22.99 26.76 2.34
N ASN A 523 -24.24 26.42 2.66
CA ASN A 523 -25.44 27.28 2.67
C ASN A 523 -25.97 27.85 1.34
N GLU A 524 -26.26 27.02 0.32
CA GLU A 524 -27.11 27.36 -0.85
C GLU A 524 -26.90 28.70 -1.60
N THR A 525 -25.88 29.50 -1.28
CA THR A 525 -25.60 30.75 -1.96
C THR A 525 -24.68 30.44 -3.13
N LYS A 526 -25.27 30.37 -4.33
CA LYS A 526 -24.55 30.64 -5.57
C LYS A 526 -23.73 31.91 -5.38
N LEU A 527 -22.40 31.80 -5.50
CA LEU A 527 -21.57 32.96 -5.80
C LEU A 527 -22.19 33.65 -7.01
N ALA A 528 -22.64 34.88 -6.79
CA ALA A 528 -23.41 35.66 -7.71
C ALA A 528 -22.74 35.68 -9.09
N GLN A 529 -23.52 35.34 -10.12
CA GLN A 529 -23.24 35.81 -11.47
C GLN A 529 -23.28 37.34 -11.43
N GLY A 530 -22.11 37.97 -11.52
CA GLY A 530 -22.03 39.38 -11.82
C GLY A 530 -22.54 39.60 -13.25
N GLY A 531 -23.78 40.06 -13.38
CA GLY A 531 -24.35 40.48 -14.66
C GLY A 531 -24.96 41.87 -14.53
N ALA A 532 -24.42 42.84 -15.26
CA ALA A 532 -25.17 43.71 -16.16
C ALA A 532 -24.25 44.79 -16.76
N GLY A 533 -24.05 44.70 -18.07
CA GLY A 533 -23.55 45.77 -18.91
C GLY A 533 -23.99 45.47 -20.35
N THR A 534 -25.25 45.74 -20.64
CA THR A 534 -25.83 45.68 -22.00
C THR A 534 -25.33 46.86 -22.83
N GLY A 535 -24.77 46.60 -24.02
CA GLY A 535 -24.42 47.65 -24.98
C GLY A 535 -23.77 47.16 -26.27
N LEU A 536 -24.62 46.94 -27.28
CA LEU A 536 -24.37 46.94 -28.74
C LEU A 536 -23.70 45.73 -29.45
N ALA A 537 -24.57 45.05 -30.22
CA ALA A 537 -24.52 44.73 -31.65
C ALA A 537 -23.22 44.22 -32.33
N ALA A 538 -23.40 43.11 -33.05
CA ALA A 538 -22.41 42.32 -33.79
C ALA A 538 -21.80 42.99 -35.03
N THR A 539 -20.52 42.70 -35.31
CA THR A 539 -19.97 42.49 -36.69
C THR A 539 -18.62 41.73 -36.70
N LYS A 540 -18.64 40.56 -37.36
CA LYS A 540 -17.62 39.80 -38.13
C LYS A 540 -16.09 39.96 -37.92
N GLY A 541 -15.47 38.84 -37.50
CA GLY A 541 -14.26 38.18 -38.06
C GLY A 541 -12.86 38.66 -37.60
N PRO A 542 -11.76 37.89 -37.81
CA PRO A 542 -11.59 36.45 -38.04
C PRO A 542 -10.76 35.75 -36.92
N VAL A 543 -10.66 34.42 -37.00
CA VAL A 543 -9.72 33.57 -36.25
C VAL A 543 -8.27 33.97 -36.56
N HIS A 544 -7.41 34.11 -35.54
CA HIS A 544 -5.96 33.78 -35.60
C HIS A 544 -5.29 33.72 -34.22
N ASP A 545 -4.66 32.56 -34.00
CA ASP A 545 -3.41 32.21 -33.31
C ASP A 545 -3.03 32.67 -31.89
N GLU A 546 -2.61 31.64 -31.15
CA GLU A 546 -1.81 31.66 -29.93
C GLU A 546 -0.51 32.45 -30.13
N ASN A 547 -0.37 33.56 -29.41
CA ASN A 547 0.86 34.08 -28.79
C ASN A 547 0.63 35.56 -28.45
N TYR A 548 0.17 35.82 -27.22
CA TYR A 548 0.25 37.17 -26.66
C TYR A 548 0.79 37.12 -25.24
N TYR A 549 2.12 37.05 -25.14
CA TYR A 549 2.85 37.49 -23.96
C TYR A 549 2.58 38.99 -23.78
N ASN A 550 1.96 39.36 -22.66
CA ASN A 550 1.64 40.74 -22.30
C ASN A 550 2.91 41.61 -22.25
N ALA A 551 3.03 42.56 -23.19
CA ALA A 551 4.09 43.56 -23.26
C ALA A 551 4.17 44.47 -22.00
N SER A 552 3.12 44.49 -21.18
CA SER A 552 3.09 45.17 -19.89
C SER A 552 3.94 44.48 -18.82
N SER A 553 4.10 43.15 -18.88
CA SER A 553 4.87 42.38 -17.87
C SER A 553 6.38 42.52 -18.05
N ALA A 554 6.85 42.60 -19.30
CA ALA A 554 8.27 42.76 -19.63
C ALA A 554 8.81 44.16 -19.26
N MET A 555 7.97 45.20 -19.40
CA MET A 555 8.33 46.58 -19.05
C MET A 555 8.51 46.76 -17.53
N VAL A 556 7.67 46.10 -16.72
CA VAL A 556 7.80 46.12 -15.25
C VAL A 556 9.06 45.39 -14.80
N PHE A 557 9.38 44.24 -15.42
CA PHE A 557 10.58 43.48 -15.09
C PHE A 557 11.87 44.26 -15.44
N LEU A 558 11.92 44.87 -16.62
CA LEU A 558 13.06 45.71 -17.03
C LEU A 558 13.21 46.97 -16.16
N GLY A 559 12.09 47.56 -15.72
CA GLY A 559 12.11 48.68 -14.77
C GLY A 559 12.70 48.30 -13.41
N LEU A 560 12.37 47.12 -12.89
CA LEU A 560 12.91 46.60 -11.63
C LEU A 560 14.42 46.31 -11.73
N VAL A 561 14.87 45.71 -12.84
CA VAL A 561 16.30 45.47 -13.08
C VAL A 561 17.06 46.80 -13.19
N GLY A 562 16.50 47.79 -13.89
CA GLY A 562 17.07 49.13 -13.98
C GLY A 562 17.23 49.83 -12.62
N LEU A 563 16.25 49.68 -11.72
CA LEU A 563 16.31 50.22 -10.36
C LEU A 563 17.42 49.57 -9.53
N VAL A 564 17.58 48.24 -9.61
CA VAL A 564 18.63 47.51 -8.88
C VAL A 564 20.02 47.91 -9.38
N VAL A 565 20.22 47.99 -10.70
CA VAL A 565 21.49 48.43 -11.29
C VAL A 565 21.79 49.88 -10.93
N GLY A 566 20.78 50.75 -10.95
CA GLY A 566 20.90 52.15 -10.51
C GLY A 566 21.30 52.28 -9.04
N LEU A 567 20.74 51.45 -8.16
CA LEU A 567 21.07 51.41 -6.73
C LEU A 567 22.53 50.97 -6.52
N ILE A 568 22.98 49.94 -7.25
CA ILE A 568 24.38 49.46 -7.20
C ILE A 568 25.35 50.56 -7.64
N PHE A 569 25.04 51.28 -8.72
CA PHE A 569 25.86 52.40 -9.19
C PHE A 569 25.87 53.57 -8.21
N PHE A 570 24.72 53.90 -7.60
CA PHE A 570 24.62 54.94 -6.60
C PHE A 570 25.44 54.62 -5.34
N VAL A 571 25.35 53.38 -4.84
CA VAL A 571 26.14 52.90 -3.69
C VAL A 571 27.63 52.91 -4.03
N ARG A 572 28.04 52.41 -5.20
CA ARG A 572 29.44 52.47 -5.65
C ARG A 572 29.95 53.91 -5.77
N ARG A 573 29.15 54.84 -6.32
CA ARG A 573 29.53 56.25 -6.42
C ARG A 573 29.63 56.93 -5.06
N ARG A 574 28.79 56.55 -4.09
CA ARG A 574 28.82 57.08 -2.72
C ARG A 574 30.02 56.56 -1.93
N LEU A 575 30.36 55.28 -2.07
CA LEU A 575 31.58 54.70 -1.48
C LEU A 575 32.86 55.33 -2.06
N ARG A 576 32.87 55.62 -3.37
CA ARG A 576 34.00 56.29 -4.04
C ARG A 576 34.15 57.78 -3.69
N ARG A 577 33.07 58.48 -3.30
CA ARG A 577 33.10 59.87 -2.80
C ARG A 577 33.49 60.00 -1.33
N ASN A 578 33.28 58.96 -0.53
CA ASN A 578 33.57 58.95 0.91
C ASN A 578 34.94 58.34 1.27
N GLY A 579 35.79 58.03 0.29
CA GLY A 579 37.18 57.62 0.53
C GLY A 579 37.36 56.30 1.29
N GLN A 580 36.36 55.43 1.31
CA GLN A 580 36.44 54.11 1.95
C GLN A 580 36.01 53.03 0.96
N GLY A 581 36.98 52.26 0.46
CA GLY A 581 36.72 51.06 -0.35
C GLY A 581 37.92 50.66 -1.20
N ASP A 582 38.88 49.97 -0.61
CA ASP A 582 39.91 49.19 -1.30
C ASP A 582 39.26 47.94 -1.91
N PHE A 583 39.08 47.94 -3.23
CA PHE A 583 38.90 46.72 -4.03
C PHE A 583 39.77 46.87 -5.29
N ALA A 584 41.08 46.77 -5.07
CA ALA A 584 42.06 46.47 -6.09
C ALA A 584 42.80 45.18 -5.67
N HIS A 585 43.09 44.33 -6.65
CA HIS A 585 43.78 43.03 -6.58
C HIS A 585 42.90 41.77 -6.45
N LEU A 586 42.45 41.29 -7.61
CA LEU A 586 42.30 39.84 -7.86
C LEU A 586 43.51 39.43 -8.74
N PRO A 587 44.36 38.46 -8.33
CA PRO A 587 45.41 37.93 -9.19
C PRO A 587 44.91 36.86 -10.16
N GLU A 588 45.56 36.85 -11.33
CA GLU A 588 45.38 35.97 -12.48
C GLU A 588 45.64 34.47 -12.20
N GLU A 589 45.04 33.68 -13.09
CA GLU A 589 45.22 32.26 -13.35
C GLU A 589 46.69 31.82 -13.41
N ASN A 590 47.00 30.62 -12.94
CA ASN A 590 48.22 29.91 -13.32
C ASN A 590 47.92 28.45 -13.67
N GLU A 591 48.23 28.12 -14.91
CA GLU A 591 48.30 26.80 -15.52
C GLU A 591 49.22 25.85 -14.74
N ILE A 592 48.81 24.59 -14.60
CA ILE A 592 49.70 23.50 -14.18
C ILE A 592 50.12 22.71 -15.44
N ILE A 593 51.40 22.87 -15.78
CA ILE A 593 52.10 22.21 -16.88
C ILE A 593 52.37 20.73 -16.55
N LEU A 594 51.96 19.85 -17.48
CA LEU A 594 52.36 18.45 -17.58
C LEU A 594 53.83 18.30 -17.99
N LYS A 595 54.59 17.43 -17.31
CA LYS A 595 55.88 16.90 -17.79
C LYS A 595 55.84 15.36 -17.85
N HIS A 596 56.09 14.81 -19.03
CA HIS A 596 56.51 13.42 -19.32
C HIS A 596 57.93 13.16 -18.76
N HIS A 597 58.40 11.95 -18.40
CA HIS A 597 58.67 10.73 -19.22
C HIS A 597 59.36 9.64 -18.29
N PRO A 598 59.83 8.43 -18.73
CA PRO A 598 59.13 7.14 -18.95
C PRO A 598 59.74 5.92 -18.18
N SER A 599 59.09 4.74 -18.24
CA SER A 599 59.67 3.41 -18.63
C SER A 599 58.94 2.19 -18.01
N SER A 600 58.48 1.27 -18.86
CA SER A 600 57.93 -0.08 -18.56
C SER A 600 59.02 -1.18 -18.65
N PRO A 601 58.75 -2.46 -18.27
CA PRO A 601 58.28 -3.47 -19.25
C PRO A 601 57.30 -4.56 -18.71
N PRO A 602 56.75 -5.46 -19.57
CA PRO A 602 55.41 -6.06 -19.44
C PRO A 602 55.34 -7.61 -19.37
N THR A 603 54.13 -8.19 -19.13
CA THR A 603 53.50 -9.38 -19.79
C THR A 603 52.24 -9.88 -19.02
N PRO A 604 51.34 -10.74 -19.56
CA PRO A 604 50.67 -10.73 -20.87
C PRO A 604 49.12 -10.94 -20.79
N ALA A 605 48.48 -10.76 -21.95
CA ALA A 605 47.04 -10.71 -22.20
C ALA A 605 46.22 -12.02 -22.06
N ARG A 606 44.92 -11.87 -21.77
CA ARG A 606 43.86 -12.83 -22.14
C ARG A 606 42.75 -12.13 -22.94
N ARG A 607 42.31 -12.84 -23.98
CA ARG A 607 41.35 -12.45 -25.05
C ARG A 607 39.92 -12.20 -24.52
N PRO A 608 39.15 -11.30 -25.13
CA PRO A 608 37.68 -11.33 -25.07
C PRO A 608 37.10 -12.14 -26.25
N VAL A 609 36.05 -12.90 -25.97
CA VAL A 609 35.25 -13.64 -26.95
C VAL A 609 34.14 -12.72 -27.48
N ARG A 610 33.88 -12.85 -28.79
CA ARG A 610 33.01 -12.03 -29.65
C ARG A 610 31.56 -11.93 -29.17
N GLU A 611 31.05 -10.69 -29.14
CA GLU A 611 29.64 -10.36 -29.36
C GLU A 611 29.33 -10.45 -30.86
N ALA A 612 28.20 -11.07 -31.20
CA ALA A 612 27.64 -11.05 -32.56
C ALA A 612 26.65 -9.89 -32.65
N GLN A 613 27.00 -8.90 -33.46
CA GLN A 613 26.12 -7.84 -33.93
C GLN A 613 25.13 -8.41 -34.95
N PHE A 614 23.84 -8.12 -34.78
CA PHE A 614 22.87 -8.14 -35.88
C PHE A 614 22.33 -6.71 -36.04
N GLN A 615 22.61 -6.12 -37.19
CA GLN A 615 22.02 -4.85 -37.62
C GLN A 615 20.66 -5.09 -38.29
N PRO A 616 19.73 -4.12 -38.21
CA PRO A 616 18.43 -4.19 -38.88
C PRO A 616 18.54 -3.79 -40.36
N VAL A 617 17.77 -4.48 -41.22
CA VAL A 617 17.55 -4.08 -42.62
C VAL A 617 16.12 -3.53 -42.75
N PRO A 618 15.92 -2.38 -43.44
CA PRO A 618 14.60 -1.80 -43.71
C PRO A 618 14.06 -2.20 -45.09
N THR A 619 12.74 -2.30 -45.24
CA THR A 619 12.04 -2.10 -46.53
C THR A 619 10.56 -1.77 -46.31
N ASP A 620 10.12 -0.72 -47.01
CA ASP A 620 8.75 -0.25 -47.24
C ASP A 620 7.89 -1.19 -48.11
N ASP A 621 6.58 -0.96 -48.03
CA ASP A 621 5.47 -1.10 -49.00
C ASP A 621 5.30 -2.38 -49.82
N LEU A 622 4.12 -3.02 -49.66
CA LEU A 622 3.14 -3.25 -50.73
C LEU A 622 1.82 -3.83 -50.19
N ASP A 623 0.73 -3.27 -50.72
CA ASP A 623 -0.68 -3.54 -50.43
C ASP A 623 -1.20 -4.94 -50.79
N ASP A 624 -2.33 -5.24 -50.12
CA ASP A 624 -3.55 -5.88 -50.61
C ASP A 624 -3.80 -7.41 -50.49
N HIS A 625 -5.05 -7.68 -50.09
CA HIS A 625 -5.84 -8.92 -50.15
C HIS A 625 -5.67 -9.98 -49.03
N LEU A 626 -6.61 -10.00 -48.09
CA LEU A 626 -7.68 -11.02 -47.97
C LEU A 626 -8.39 -10.96 -46.60
N HIS A 627 -9.63 -10.47 -46.62
CA HIS A 627 -10.64 -10.74 -45.59
C HIS A 627 -11.14 -12.19 -45.68
N PRO A 628 -11.61 -12.75 -44.56
CA PRO A 628 -12.91 -13.40 -44.61
C PRO A 628 -13.88 -12.91 -43.51
N ASN A 629 -15.10 -12.69 -43.96
CA ASN A 629 -16.32 -12.39 -43.22
C ASN A 629 -16.65 -13.41 -42.12
N LEU A 630 -17.35 -12.97 -41.07
CA LEU A 630 -18.52 -13.60 -40.42
C LEU A 630 -19.20 -12.55 -39.49
N PRO A 631 -20.51 -12.66 -39.18
CA PRO A 631 -21.46 -11.60 -39.42
C PRO A 631 -21.99 -10.90 -38.15
N SER A 632 -22.40 -9.64 -38.35
CA SER A 632 -23.19 -8.84 -37.43
C SER A 632 -24.58 -9.43 -37.23
N ASN A 633 -24.90 -9.88 -36.01
CA ASN A 633 -26.28 -10.06 -35.58
C ASN A 633 -26.67 -8.99 -34.58
N ASN A 634 -27.57 -8.15 -35.05
CA ASN A 634 -28.26 -7.11 -34.34
C ASN A 634 -29.56 -7.73 -33.80
N THR A 635 -29.66 -7.99 -32.50
CA THR A 635 -30.94 -8.31 -31.87
C THR A 635 -31.05 -7.59 -30.53
N SER A 636 -31.99 -6.64 -30.52
CA SER A 636 -32.60 -6.08 -29.33
C SER A 636 -33.14 -7.18 -28.42
N TYR A 637 -32.91 -7.07 -27.11
CA TYR A 637 -33.77 -7.70 -26.12
C TYR A 637 -34.26 -6.67 -25.12
N GLN A 638 -35.57 -6.46 -25.18
CA GLN A 638 -36.40 -5.82 -24.19
C GLN A 638 -36.54 -6.71 -22.95
N ASP A 639 -36.63 -6.03 -21.81
CA ASP A 639 -37.43 -6.27 -20.59
C ASP A 639 -38.09 -7.63 -20.28
N LEU A 640 -38.04 -7.91 -18.96
CA LEU A 640 -39.03 -8.57 -18.05
C LEU A 640 -38.61 -9.94 -17.45
N PRO A 641 -39.08 -10.32 -16.24
CA PRO A 641 -39.17 -9.54 -15.00
C PRO A 641 -38.81 -10.32 -13.69
N ARG A 642 -38.50 -9.53 -12.64
CA ARG A 642 -38.43 -9.80 -11.19
C ARG A 642 -37.24 -10.58 -10.62
#